data_AF-A0A5N6ZK77-F1
#
_entry.id   AF-A0A5N6ZK77-F1
#
_cell.length_a   1.000
_cell.length_b   1.000
_cell.length_c   1.000
_cell.angle_alpha   90.00
_cell.angle_beta   90.00
_cell.angle_gamma   90.00
#
_symmetry.space_group_name_H-M   'P 1'
#
loop_
_entity.id
_entity.type
_entity.pdbx_description
1 polymer ?
#
loop_
_entity_poly.entity_id
_entity_poly.type
_entity_poly.pdbx_seq_one_letter_code
_entity_poly.pdbx_strand_id
1 'polypeptide(L)'
;MATWVYPPLPPQQLEREADSALARELEWLLRSLQDSLASLREGLYECAALLAPKEPGSTLVLSSLRSENVKGFVTRVGTKIVKGDIHLRLSSLNSARGSPTTRLCLSNSPGTPDLVLHQLVSVRNLVNQSLDVVDVSTWTGDPLNASFIYGQLRLLYETISEARQMLKGESDEVRGKWWEKSALEEMFDPPLPPYFSFHLSIADTALVLYLRTLEPSTPTHNTPTAFATDISLTGFNIRDRLFGTRHRGHDEVGDVFAWKGEEVKTATGYPINGLKNGWRYVSTVPSADDNVNTDRKDAIYATIDKIHEISEEMADLMNELDLVGDYPNAISFEGSELDHAFSQTIGHRDQEHLEGRVQMARVEFGDTLPDGFLNDTELQLYTQLYGEPIIREEKLELEELEDEKEPDTLYRKDSQGEWEEVDLEQAEAETEPPLVYDMEAGPVEDESVAMQRTREVAEQLGGQVMLEQFEEEANPDADDTIRLHPLTLEGKFSTDPSTVFLPKDTVTDPISVILSNYSKKHIAEMAQRTFGGTRLPYSTSTPPLRAQIPQRPIPLEASQRQMTDMEANAYIAALYPGMYASVLSVLVEVRKRLGTDWIRELISKKEGPHILDASAGGAGVLAWRDVIRAEWELMVPDHPKTQPYPVGRSTVVTGSDTLRTRASLMLENTSFLPRLPDYVHIREKPTLNDERAPPKRKQYDIIVAPHTLLGIEEEFLRKEHVEKLWNLLNPNGGVLILLEKGHQRGFEAIAGAREMLLKRYISSPGSTQYTNFTESPVEDTDIEKELGMIIAPCTNHEKCPMFSAPGHSKGRKDYCHFEQRYIRPQFLQRILGAKDRNHEDVKFSYIAIQRGVDMRETKGIVQGSEATEAAFAGYEDLHDTAAEKLEASDEATEAQSETREQVKPKNFHTLSLPRLVYPPMKRRGHVIFDICTPAGKIERWTVPRSYSRRAYKDARKSSWGDLWALGAKTRISRSLRLGDKHGEGKKERLARRAALKAELAEDEPEQQPEVSSWPELHIPPKEKGKTIPSWKKYADKKKMRQASKKHTASKVAQDI
;
A
#
# COMPACT_ATOMS: atom_id res chain seq x y z
N MET A 1 -23.73 10.75 -15.20
CA MET A 1 -25.18 10.92 -15.39
C MET A 1 -25.49 12.20 -16.20
N ALA A 2 -25.38 12.18 -17.52
CA ALA A 2 -25.78 13.33 -18.35
C ALA A 2 -26.38 12.90 -19.71
N THR A 3 -27.04 11.75 -19.77
CA THR A 3 -27.59 11.19 -21.03
C THR A 3 -29.12 11.24 -21.14
N TRP A 4 -29.84 11.79 -20.16
CA TRP A 4 -31.32 11.75 -20.11
C TRP A 4 -32.02 13.06 -20.49
N VAL A 5 -31.28 14.09 -20.89
CA VAL A 5 -31.83 15.44 -21.19
C VAL A 5 -32.05 15.65 -22.70
N TYR A 6 -31.49 14.82 -23.57
CA TYR A 6 -31.64 14.93 -25.03
C TYR A 6 -32.14 13.61 -25.62
N PRO A 7 -32.98 13.64 -26.67
CA PRO A 7 -33.42 12.42 -27.35
C PRO A 7 -32.20 11.62 -27.82
N PRO A 8 -32.24 10.27 -27.73
CA PRO A 8 -31.13 9.45 -28.20
C PRO A 8 -30.89 9.71 -29.68
N LEU A 9 -29.65 10.09 -30.02
CA LEU A 9 -29.23 10.26 -31.40
C LEU A 9 -29.29 8.87 -32.08
N PRO A 10 -29.75 8.79 -33.35
CA PRO A 10 -29.63 7.57 -34.13
C PRO A 10 -28.20 7.02 -34.07
N PRO A 11 -27.96 5.69 -34.08
CA PRO A 11 -26.63 5.10 -33.87
C PRO A 11 -25.54 5.69 -34.78
N GLN A 12 -25.87 5.92 -36.05
CA GLN A 12 -24.96 6.55 -37.02
C GLN A 12 -24.63 8.02 -36.70
N GLN A 13 -25.56 8.73 -36.05
CA GLN A 13 -25.34 10.10 -35.62
C GLN A 13 -24.60 10.13 -34.27
N LEU A 14 -24.81 9.13 -33.42
CA LEU A 14 -24.06 8.95 -32.18
C LEU A 14 -22.58 8.63 -32.45
N GLU A 15 -22.30 7.76 -33.42
CA GLU A 15 -20.94 7.47 -33.90
C GLU A 15 -20.29 8.75 -34.44
N ARG A 16 -20.98 9.51 -35.31
CA ARG A 16 -20.45 10.77 -35.84
C ARG A 16 -20.19 11.83 -34.77
N GLU A 17 -21.06 11.93 -33.77
CA GLU A 17 -20.88 12.87 -32.66
C GLU A 17 -19.78 12.40 -31.70
N ALA A 18 -19.60 11.09 -31.51
CA ALA A 18 -18.49 10.50 -30.77
C ALA A 18 -17.16 10.76 -31.50
N ASP A 19 -17.09 10.52 -32.81
CA ASP A 19 -15.93 10.82 -33.65
C ASP A 19 -15.63 12.33 -33.64
N SER A 20 -16.66 13.17 -33.70
CA SER A 20 -16.52 14.63 -33.61
C SER A 20 -16.07 15.11 -32.23
N ALA A 21 -16.51 14.45 -31.15
CA ALA A 21 -16.04 14.72 -29.80
C ALA A 21 -14.57 14.31 -29.65
N LEU A 22 -14.21 13.10 -30.10
CA LEU A 22 -12.84 12.59 -30.07
C LEU A 22 -11.89 13.47 -30.88
N ALA A 23 -12.30 13.92 -32.08
CA ALA A 23 -11.52 14.86 -32.88
C ALA A 23 -11.28 16.20 -32.17
N ARG A 24 -12.30 16.74 -31.47
CA ARG A 24 -12.18 17.97 -30.68
C ARG A 24 -11.31 17.79 -29.43
N GLU A 25 -11.40 16.62 -28.79
CA GLU A 25 -10.55 16.27 -27.65
C GLU A 25 -9.09 16.14 -28.07
N LEU A 26 -8.82 15.47 -29.21
CA LEU A 26 -7.48 15.37 -29.78
C LEU A 26 -6.93 16.74 -30.16
N GLU A 27 -7.72 17.58 -30.83
CA GLU A 27 -7.31 18.96 -31.17
C GLU A 27 -7.01 19.79 -29.92
N TRP A 28 -7.84 19.65 -28.87
CA TRP A 28 -7.62 20.32 -27.59
C TRP A 28 -6.34 19.83 -26.90
N LEU A 29 -6.09 18.51 -26.90
CA LEU A 29 -4.88 17.90 -26.34
C LEU A 29 -3.62 18.41 -27.05
N LEU A 30 -3.61 18.39 -28.39
CA LEU A 30 -2.48 18.84 -29.19
C LEU A 30 -2.19 20.34 -28.99
N ARG A 31 -3.23 21.16 -28.79
CA ARG A 31 -3.04 22.57 -28.42
C ARG A 31 -2.48 22.74 -27.02
N SER A 32 -2.97 21.98 -26.04
CA SER A 32 -2.44 22.02 -24.67
C SER A 32 -0.97 21.59 -24.61
N LEU A 33 -0.57 20.64 -25.45
CA LEU A 33 0.81 20.15 -25.50
C LEU A 33 1.81 21.24 -25.92
N GLN A 34 1.39 22.21 -26.73
CA GLN A 34 2.26 23.31 -27.17
C GLN A 34 2.73 24.16 -25.98
N ASP A 35 1.91 24.32 -24.94
CA ASP A 35 2.30 25.02 -23.72
C ASP A 35 3.38 24.24 -22.94
N SER A 36 3.26 22.91 -22.88
CA SER A 36 4.27 22.05 -22.26
C SER A 36 5.59 22.05 -23.03
N LEU A 37 5.54 22.02 -24.38
CA LEU A 37 6.72 22.14 -25.23
C LEU A 37 7.43 23.49 -25.05
N ALA A 38 6.68 24.57 -24.84
CA ALA A 38 7.25 25.88 -24.54
C ALA A 38 8.01 25.89 -23.19
N SER A 39 7.45 25.26 -22.15
CA SER A 39 8.13 25.11 -20.85
C SER A 39 9.42 24.28 -20.96
N LEU A 40 9.36 23.16 -21.68
CA LEU A 40 10.54 22.31 -21.91
C LEU A 40 11.63 23.06 -22.67
N ARG A 41 11.25 23.87 -23.66
CA ARG A 41 12.16 24.74 -24.41
C ARG A 41 12.90 25.71 -23.50
N GLU A 42 12.21 26.36 -22.56
CA GLU A 42 12.82 27.28 -21.60
C GLU A 42 13.87 26.55 -20.74
N GLY A 43 13.54 25.36 -20.23
CA GLY A 43 14.47 24.52 -19.48
C GLY A 43 15.71 24.12 -20.30
N LEU A 44 15.53 23.72 -21.56
CA LEU A 44 16.65 23.37 -22.44
C LEU A 44 17.54 24.57 -22.78
N TYR A 45 16.98 25.77 -22.92
CA TYR A 45 17.76 26.99 -23.09
C TYR A 45 18.61 27.31 -21.86
N GLU A 46 18.08 27.07 -20.64
CA GLU A 46 18.87 27.21 -19.41
C GLU A 46 20.06 26.23 -19.40
N CYS A 47 19.84 24.96 -19.78
CA CYS A 47 20.91 23.97 -19.93
C CYS A 47 21.97 24.43 -20.94
N ALA A 48 21.56 24.92 -22.11
CA ALA A 48 22.48 25.46 -23.12
C ALA A 48 23.27 26.66 -22.58
N ALA A 49 22.62 27.55 -21.82
CA ALA A 49 23.24 28.72 -21.21
C ALA A 49 24.23 28.38 -20.09
N LEU A 50 24.07 27.23 -19.41
CA LEU A 50 25.02 26.72 -18.41
C LEU A 50 26.23 26.01 -19.04
N LEU A 51 26.04 25.41 -20.21
CA LEU A 51 27.12 24.79 -21.01
C LEU A 51 27.92 25.79 -21.85
N ALA A 52 27.38 26.99 -22.07
CA ALA A 52 28.06 28.07 -22.76
C ALA A 52 29.34 28.53 -22.03
N PRO A 53 30.43 28.85 -22.74
CA PRO A 53 31.65 29.36 -22.13
C PRO A 53 31.42 30.76 -21.55
N LYS A 54 31.40 30.87 -20.21
CA LYS A 54 31.27 32.14 -19.48
C LYS A 54 32.51 32.38 -18.61
N GLU A 55 33.06 33.60 -18.65
CA GLU A 55 34.18 34.02 -17.81
C GLU A 55 33.71 34.98 -16.70
N PRO A 56 34.17 34.84 -15.43
CA PRO A 56 35.12 33.82 -14.94
C PRO A 56 34.44 32.46 -14.70
N GLY A 57 35.10 31.39 -15.12
CA GLY A 57 34.64 30.00 -15.01
C GLY A 57 34.59 29.44 -13.58
N SER A 58 34.15 28.18 -13.45
CA SER A 58 33.98 27.50 -12.15
C SER A 58 35.28 26.83 -11.70
N THR A 59 35.77 27.15 -10.49
CA THR A 59 36.93 26.49 -9.90
C THR A 59 36.49 25.34 -8.99
N LEU A 60 36.94 24.13 -9.30
CA LEU A 60 36.64 22.87 -8.63
C LEU A 60 37.87 22.35 -7.89
N VAL A 61 37.70 22.01 -6.62
CA VAL A 61 38.76 21.45 -5.78
C VAL A 61 38.88 19.95 -6.02
N LEU A 62 40.08 19.46 -6.32
CA LEU A 62 40.40 18.04 -6.48
C LEU A 62 41.14 17.54 -5.23
N SER A 63 40.56 16.57 -4.52
CA SER A 63 41.20 15.99 -3.33
C SER A 63 40.86 14.51 -3.15
N SER A 64 41.78 13.74 -2.54
CA SER A 64 41.51 12.36 -2.14
C SER A 64 41.08 12.28 -0.66
N LEU A 65 39.83 11.86 -0.42
CA LEU A 65 39.13 11.87 0.89
C LEU A 65 39.84 11.11 2.05
N ARG A 66 40.79 10.21 1.77
CA ARG A 66 41.44 9.35 2.79
C ARG A 66 42.95 9.35 2.77
N SER A 67 43.58 9.51 1.59
CA SER A 67 45.02 9.35 1.44
C SER A 67 45.79 10.67 1.44
N GLU A 68 45.12 11.80 1.19
CA GLU A 68 45.75 13.09 0.93
C GLU A 68 46.82 13.08 -0.18
N ASN A 69 46.83 12.03 -1.02
CA ASN A 69 47.80 11.85 -2.09
C ASN A 69 47.58 12.81 -3.26
N VAL A 70 46.38 13.39 -3.38
CA VAL A 70 46.04 14.38 -4.40
C VAL A 70 45.44 15.59 -3.70
N LYS A 71 45.98 16.78 -3.97
CA LYS A 71 45.41 18.07 -3.57
C LYS A 71 45.60 19.08 -4.70
N GLY A 72 44.54 19.75 -5.12
CA GLY A 72 44.63 20.75 -6.18
C GLY A 72 43.30 21.35 -6.55
N PHE A 73 43.28 22.12 -7.63
CA PHE A 73 42.05 22.63 -8.23
C PHE A 73 42.15 22.65 -9.74
N VAL A 74 40.99 22.68 -10.40
CA VAL A 74 40.84 22.91 -11.84
C VAL A 74 39.75 23.96 -12.07
N THR A 75 39.92 24.84 -13.04
CA THR A 75 38.91 25.83 -13.44
C THR A 75 38.34 25.46 -14.80
N ARG A 76 37.04 25.20 -14.85
CA ARG A 76 36.28 24.89 -16.06
C ARG A 76 35.63 26.14 -16.64
N VAL A 77 35.72 26.30 -17.96
CA VAL A 77 34.95 27.27 -18.74
C VAL A 77 34.21 26.51 -19.85
N GLY A 78 32.89 26.46 -19.78
CA GLY A 78 32.08 25.67 -20.73
C GLY A 78 32.49 24.19 -20.72
N THR A 79 32.85 23.63 -21.88
CA THR A 79 33.26 22.23 -22.01
C THR A 79 34.76 21.98 -21.80
N LYS A 80 35.53 23.00 -21.37
CA LYS A 80 37.00 22.94 -21.31
C LYS A 80 37.52 23.21 -19.90
N ILE A 81 38.66 22.60 -19.55
CA ILE A 81 39.45 22.97 -18.38
C ILE A 81 40.55 23.93 -18.81
N VAL A 82 40.51 25.15 -18.30
CA VAL A 82 41.39 26.25 -18.74
C VAL A 82 42.52 26.51 -17.74
N LYS A 83 42.33 26.15 -16.46
CA LYS A 83 43.37 26.26 -15.43
C LYS A 83 43.37 25.02 -14.56
N GLY A 84 44.54 24.65 -14.04
CA GLY A 84 44.66 23.54 -13.11
C GLY A 84 46.00 23.55 -12.42
N ASP A 85 46.01 23.29 -11.11
CA ASP A 85 47.21 23.17 -10.28
C ASP A 85 47.00 22.03 -9.28
N ILE A 86 47.68 20.91 -9.54
CA ILE A 86 47.45 19.64 -8.87
C ILE A 86 48.76 19.13 -8.26
N HIS A 87 48.76 18.92 -6.95
CA HIS A 87 49.88 18.40 -6.19
C HIS A 87 49.64 16.92 -5.88
N LEU A 88 50.59 16.08 -6.29
CA LEU A 88 50.56 14.64 -6.15
C LEU A 88 51.64 14.15 -5.17
N ARG A 89 51.26 13.28 -4.24
CA ARG A 89 52.15 12.53 -3.34
C ARG A 89 52.06 11.05 -3.66
N LEU A 90 52.63 10.64 -4.80
CA LEU A 90 52.64 9.25 -5.24
C LEU A 90 54.06 8.69 -5.12
N SER A 91 54.24 7.59 -4.40
CA SER A 91 55.55 6.99 -4.15
C SER A 91 56.21 6.48 -5.44
N SER A 92 55.42 6.13 -6.45
CA SER A 92 55.86 5.66 -7.77
C SER A 92 56.34 6.77 -8.72
N LEU A 93 56.01 8.04 -8.46
CA LEU A 93 56.46 9.19 -9.26
C LEU A 93 57.76 9.83 -8.73
N ASN A 94 58.36 9.26 -7.69
CA ASN A 94 59.55 9.82 -7.07
C ASN A 94 60.79 9.64 -7.96
N SER A 95 61.19 10.68 -8.71
CA SER A 95 62.62 10.95 -8.90
C SER A 95 62.96 12.35 -9.42
N ALA A 96 64.14 12.81 -8.96
CA ALA A 96 64.94 13.95 -9.41
C ALA A 96 64.56 15.39 -8.95
N ARG A 97 64.41 15.66 -7.62
CA ARG A 97 64.84 16.91 -6.94
C ARG A 97 64.45 17.08 -5.44
N GLY A 98 64.41 16.01 -4.63
CA GLY A 98 64.26 16.15 -3.16
C GLY A 98 62.93 16.76 -2.66
N SER A 99 61.93 16.95 -3.53
CA SER A 99 60.58 17.36 -3.16
C SER A 99 59.69 16.13 -2.97
N PRO A 100 58.92 16.01 -1.87
CA PRO A 100 58.01 14.89 -1.61
C PRO A 100 56.70 14.95 -2.43
N THR A 101 56.54 15.94 -3.30
CA THR A 101 55.33 16.18 -4.09
C THR A 101 55.66 16.51 -5.55
N THR A 102 54.98 15.86 -6.49
CA THR A 102 54.98 16.21 -7.92
C THR A 102 53.85 17.20 -8.19
N ARG A 103 54.17 18.37 -8.76
CA ARG A 103 53.17 19.39 -9.12
C ARG A 103 52.88 19.32 -10.62
N LEU A 104 51.61 19.22 -10.97
CA LEU A 104 51.10 19.24 -12.34
C LEU A 104 50.28 20.53 -12.52
N CYS A 105 50.80 21.45 -13.33
CA CYS A 105 50.09 22.68 -13.69
C CYS A 105 49.70 22.62 -15.16
N LEU A 106 48.46 22.98 -15.50
CA LEU A 106 48.07 23.17 -16.90
C LEU A 106 48.84 24.38 -17.47
N SER A 107 49.38 24.20 -18.68
CA SER A 107 50.14 25.23 -19.37
C SER A 107 49.22 26.36 -19.84
N ASN A 108 49.66 27.60 -19.67
CA ASN A 108 48.98 28.79 -20.19
C ASN A 108 49.66 29.35 -21.45
N SER A 109 50.56 28.59 -22.09
CA SER A 109 51.30 29.06 -23.26
C SER A 109 50.40 29.13 -24.50
N PRO A 110 50.46 30.23 -25.28
CA PRO A 110 49.70 30.34 -26.53
C PRO A 110 50.20 29.30 -27.54
N GLY A 111 49.35 28.32 -27.86
CA GLY A 111 49.65 27.20 -28.77
C GLY A 111 49.49 25.81 -28.15
N THR A 112 49.32 25.69 -26.83
CA THR A 112 49.02 24.42 -26.16
C THR A 112 47.57 23.97 -26.44
N PRO A 113 47.31 22.68 -26.70
CA PRO A 113 45.95 22.18 -26.89
C PRO A 113 45.10 22.27 -25.60
N ASP A 114 43.83 22.65 -25.75
CA ASP A 114 42.88 22.72 -24.63
C ASP A 114 42.52 21.33 -24.09
N LEU A 115 42.35 21.20 -22.78
CA LEU A 115 41.81 19.99 -22.16
C LEU A 115 40.28 19.99 -22.24
N VAL A 116 39.73 19.32 -23.26
CA VAL A 116 38.28 19.27 -23.56
C VAL A 116 37.62 18.07 -22.88
N LEU A 117 36.50 18.31 -22.19
CA LEU A 117 35.63 17.26 -21.65
C LEU A 117 34.62 16.83 -22.72
N HIS A 118 34.95 15.78 -23.47
CA HIS A 118 34.13 15.30 -24.59
C HIS A 118 32.69 14.94 -24.19
N GLN A 119 32.47 14.39 -22.98
CA GLN A 119 31.12 14.13 -22.45
C GLN A 119 30.25 15.40 -22.45
N LEU A 120 30.79 16.55 -22.02
CA LEU A 120 30.04 17.82 -22.03
C LEU A 120 29.83 18.38 -23.43
N VAL A 121 30.71 18.08 -24.38
CA VAL A 121 30.51 18.44 -25.79
C VAL A 121 29.33 17.65 -26.35
N SER A 122 29.26 16.34 -26.10
CA SER A 122 28.14 15.49 -26.52
C SER A 122 26.83 15.95 -25.89
N VAL A 123 26.81 16.20 -24.57
CA VAL A 123 25.63 16.70 -23.87
C VAL A 123 25.15 18.04 -24.46
N ARG A 124 26.07 18.98 -24.73
CA ARG A 124 25.71 20.25 -25.37
C ARG A 124 25.08 20.03 -26.75
N ASN A 125 25.60 19.11 -27.54
CA ASN A 125 25.05 18.80 -28.86
C ASN A 125 23.64 18.18 -28.74
N LEU A 126 23.43 17.26 -27.80
CA LEU A 126 22.13 16.63 -27.54
C LEU A 126 21.09 17.65 -27.03
N VAL A 127 21.49 18.59 -26.18
CA VAL A 127 20.62 19.68 -25.71
C VAL A 127 20.23 20.59 -26.89
N ASN A 128 21.17 20.94 -27.77
CA ASN A 128 20.85 21.73 -28.96
C ASN A 128 19.93 20.97 -29.92
N GLN A 129 20.17 19.68 -30.14
CA GLN A 129 19.28 18.84 -30.95
C GLN A 129 17.88 18.77 -30.35
N SER A 130 17.77 18.68 -29.02
CA SER A 130 16.48 18.70 -28.33
C SER A 130 15.76 20.04 -28.53
N LEU A 131 16.49 21.17 -28.52
CA LEU A 131 15.94 22.49 -28.85
C LEU A 131 15.44 22.54 -30.30
N ASP A 132 16.19 22.00 -31.26
CA ASP A 132 15.78 21.95 -32.67
C ASP A 132 14.50 21.13 -32.85
N VAL A 133 14.36 20.00 -32.14
CA VAL A 133 13.14 19.15 -32.16
C VAL A 133 11.94 19.91 -31.61
N VAL A 134 12.09 20.62 -30.51
CA VAL A 134 11.02 21.46 -29.94
C VAL A 134 10.67 22.60 -30.89
N ASP A 135 11.66 23.25 -31.50
CA ASP A 135 11.45 24.33 -32.46
C ASP A 135 10.71 23.83 -33.72
N VAL A 136 11.03 22.62 -34.19
CA VAL A 136 10.33 21.97 -35.30
C VAL A 136 8.88 21.64 -34.93
N SER A 137 8.67 21.13 -33.72
CA SER A 137 7.33 20.77 -33.21
C SER A 137 6.41 21.98 -33.00
N THR A 138 6.99 23.16 -32.76
CA THR A 138 6.26 24.38 -32.39
C THR A 138 6.11 25.37 -33.54
N TRP A 139 7.07 25.45 -34.47
CA TRP A 139 7.10 26.53 -35.48
C TRP A 139 7.09 26.07 -36.94
N THR A 140 7.66 24.90 -37.28
CA THR A 140 7.84 24.50 -38.69
C THR A 140 7.00 23.29 -39.10
N GLY A 141 6.63 22.42 -38.16
CA GLY A 141 5.74 21.28 -38.38
C GLY A 141 4.26 21.60 -38.25
N ASP A 142 3.41 20.58 -38.41
CA ASP A 142 1.96 20.70 -38.17
C ASP A 142 1.65 20.38 -36.70
N PRO A 143 1.36 21.38 -35.85
CA PRO A 143 1.15 21.19 -34.42
C PRO A 143 -0.17 20.45 -34.10
N LEU A 144 -1.05 20.27 -35.08
CA LEU A 144 -2.33 19.56 -34.94
C LEU A 144 -2.30 18.15 -35.56
N ASN A 145 -1.15 17.70 -36.07
CA ASN A 145 -0.98 16.35 -36.55
C ASN A 145 -0.45 15.44 -35.42
N ALA A 146 -1.30 14.55 -34.92
CA ALA A 146 -0.99 13.68 -33.80
C ALA A 146 0.20 12.74 -34.07
N SER A 147 0.30 12.15 -35.27
CA SER A 147 1.39 11.25 -35.62
C SER A 147 2.73 11.98 -35.70
N PHE A 148 2.72 13.19 -36.24
CA PHE A 148 3.90 14.05 -36.28
C PHE A 148 4.36 14.42 -34.87
N ILE A 149 3.46 14.93 -34.04
CA ILE A 149 3.75 15.33 -32.65
C ILE A 149 4.24 14.15 -31.82
N TYR A 150 3.61 12.97 -31.97
CA TYR A 150 4.06 11.75 -31.32
C TYR A 150 5.51 11.40 -31.67
N GLY A 151 5.87 11.44 -32.96
CA GLY A 151 7.23 11.19 -33.41
C GLY A 151 8.24 12.18 -32.83
N GLN A 152 7.87 13.47 -32.74
CA GLN A 152 8.74 14.49 -32.16
C GLN A 152 8.95 14.30 -30.65
N LEU A 153 7.89 13.98 -29.89
CA LEU A 153 8.00 13.69 -28.46
C LEU A 153 8.90 12.48 -28.19
N ARG A 154 8.80 11.43 -29.01
CA ARG A 154 9.67 10.26 -28.89
C ARG A 154 11.14 10.63 -29.10
N LEU A 155 11.45 11.33 -30.19
CA LEU A 155 12.81 11.78 -30.48
C LEU A 155 13.37 12.66 -29.35
N LEU A 156 12.54 13.55 -28.81
CA LEU A 156 12.92 14.43 -27.70
C LEU A 156 13.23 13.66 -26.41
N TYR A 157 12.45 12.63 -26.10
CA TYR A 157 12.70 11.75 -24.96
C TYR A 157 14.02 10.98 -25.12
N GLU A 158 14.28 10.45 -26.32
CA GLU A 158 15.51 9.73 -26.65
C GLU A 158 16.75 10.61 -26.50
N THR A 159 16.75 11.83 -27.06
CA THR A 159 17.89 12.76 -27.00
C THR A 159 18.18 13.24 -25.57
N ILE A 160 17.14 13.52 -24.78
CA ILE A 160 17.29 13.92 -23.37
C ILE A 160 17.80 12.74 -22.51
N SER A 161 17.30 11.53 -22.77
CA SER A 161 17.73 10.31 -22.07
C SER A 161 19.20 9.98 -22.35
N GLU A 162 19.65 10.13 -23.60
CA GLU A 162 21.05 9.96 -23.97
C GLU A 162 21.94 11.01 -23.27
N ALA A 163 21.50 12.28 -23.24
CA ALA A 163 22.22 13.34 -22.54
C ALA A 163 22.38 13.03 -21.04
N ARG A 164 21.34 12.47 -20.42
CA ARG A 164 21.39 11.99 -19.04
C ARG A 164 22.39 10.85 -18.85
N GLN A 165 22.39 9.85 -19.75
CA GLN A 165 23.30 8.72 -19.67
C GLN A 165 24.77 9.14 -19.81
N MET A 166 25.06 10.14 -20.66
CA MET A 166 26.39 10.75 -20.79
C MET A 166 26.90 11.35 -19.48
N LEU A 167 26.02 11.94 -18.68
CA LEU A 167 26.35 12.59 -17.40
C LEU A 167 26.45 11.60 -16.23
N LYS A 168 25.73 10.48 -16.29
CA LYS A 168 25.88 9.38 -15.33
C LYS A 168 27.25 8.72 -15.44
N GLY A 169 27.75 8.50 -16.65
CA GLY A 169 29.08 7.95 -16.88
C GLY A 169 29.25 6.52 -16.37
N GLU A 170 28.24 5.66 -16.53
CA GLU A 170 28.23 4.29 -15.99
C GLU A 170 29.17 3.32 -16.74
N SER A 171 29.48 3.53 -18.03
CA SER A 171 30.33 2.64 -18.84
C SER A 171 31.65 3.30 -19.30
N ASP A 172 32.62 2.48 -19.69
CA ASP A 172 33.90 2.94 -20.27
C ASP A 172 33.74 3.48 -21.70
N GLU A 173 32.67 3.11 -22.40
CA GLU A 173 32.32 3.66 -23.71
C GLU A 173 31.95 5.15 -23.59
N VAL A 174 31.21 5.51 -22.54
CA VAL A 174 30.81 6.90 -22.25
C VAL A 174 31.95 7.72 -21.69
N ARG A 175 32.71 7.16 -20.73
CA ARG A 175 33.82 7.86 -20.06
C ARG A 175 35.06 7.98 -20.95
N GLY A 176 35.20 7.09 -21.92
CA GLY A 176 36.43 6.88 -22.66
C GLY A 176 37.44 6.08 -21.84
N LYS A 177 38.10 5.14 -22.53
CA LYS A 177 39.17 4.34 -21.93
C LYS A 177 40.33 5.24 -21.53
N TRP A 178 40.79 5.12 -20.29
CA TRP A 178 41.81 6.01 -19.72
C TRP A 178 43.15 5.95 -20.48
N TRP A 179 43.46 4.84 -21.14
CA TRP A 179 44.67 4.66 -21.95
C TRP A 179 44.57 5.30 -23.35
N GLU A 180 43.36 5.56 -23.85
CA GLU A 180 43.10 6.20 -25.15
C GLU A 180 42.83 7.70 -25.00
N LYS A 181 42.20 8.11 -23.90
CA LYS A 181 41.73 9.49 -23.66
C LYS A 181 42.55 10.25 -22.61
N SER A 182 43.74 9.77 -22.27
CA SER A 182 44.65 10.50 -21.36
C SER A 182 45.04 11.87 -21.93
N ALA A 183 45.22 12.86 -21.06
CA ALA A 183 45.72 14.17 -21.44
C ALA A 183 47.12 14.09 -22.07
N LEU A 184 47.40 14.98 -23.03
CA LEU A 184 48.67 15.05 -23.74
C LEU A 184 49.76 15.66 -22.84
N GLU A 185 51.01 15.25 -23.04
CA GLU A 185 52.14 15.69 -22.20
C GLU A 185 52.37 17.20 -22.26
N GLU A 186 52.16 17.79 -23.44
CA GLU A 186 52.32 19.22 -23.74
C GLU A 186 51.24 20.12 -23.12
N MET A 187 50.16 19.54 -22.58
CA MET A 187 49.10 20.28 -21.87
C MET A 187 49.55 20.79 -20.50
N PHE A 188 50.68 20.30 -19.98
CA PHE A 188 51.18 20.61 -18.64
C PHE A 188 52.55 21.28 -18.69
N ASP A 189 52.82 22.15 -17.71
CA ASP A 189 54.14 22.75 -17.47
C ASP A 189 54.55 22.57 -16.00
N PRO A 190 55.53 21.71 -15.68
CA PRO A 190 56.32 20.86 -16.60
C PRO A 190 55.48 19.75 -17.26
N PRO A 191 55.93 19.17 -18.40
CA PRO A 191 55.18 18.14 -19.12
C PRO A 191 54.96 16.87 -18.28
N LEU A 192 53.88 16.14 -18.59
CA LEU A 192 53.53 14.91 -17.87
C LEU A 192 54.67 13.86 -17.93
N PRO A 193 54.88 13.08 -16.86
CA PRO A 193 55.86 11.98 -16.88
C PRO A 193 55.53 10.91 -17.95
N PRO A 194 56.55 10.28 -18.58
CA PRO A 194 56.39 9.42 -19.78
C PRO A 194 55.56 8.12 -19.57
N TYR A 195 55.30 7.73 -18.31
CA TYR A 195 54.49 6.57 -17.94
C TYR A 195 53.40 6.95 -16.94
N PHE A 196 52.77 8.09 -17.14
CA PHE A 196 51.71 8.60 -16.29
C PHE A 196 50.48 8.97 -17.10
N SER A 197 49.35 8.33 -16.78
CA SER A 197 48.05 8.66 -17.35
C SER A 197 47.29 9.63 -16.46
N PHE A 198 46.80 10.70 -17.07
CA PHE A 198 45.95 11.71 -16.47
C PHE A 198 44.63 11.74 -17.23
N HIS A 199 43.54 11.30 -16.61
CA HIS A 199 42.23 11.21 -17.25
C HIS A 199 41.14 11.86 -16.37
N LEU A 200 40.37 12.78 -16.95
CA LEU A 200 39.22 13.43 -16.31
C LEU A 200 37.93 12.99 -17.01
N SER A 201 36.93 12.57 -16.24
CA SER A 201 35.60 12.25 -16.76
C SER A 201 34.51 12.69 -15.77
N ILE A 202 33.26 12.66 -16.21
CA ILE A 202 32.09 13.00 -15.40
C ILE A 202 31.35 11.71 -15.05
N ALA A 203 31.03 11.55 -13.76
CA ALA A 203 30.23 10.43 -13.28
C ALA A 203 29.33 10.87 -12.12
N ASP A 204 28.03 10.56 -12.24
CA ASP A 204 26.99 10.81 -11.23
C ASP A 204 27.15 12.16 -10.53
N THR A 205 27.07 13.22 -11.32
CA THR A 205 27.19 14.62 -10.89
C THR A 205 28.61 15.13 -10.62
N ALA A 206 29.64 14.29 -10.43
CA ALA A 206 30.98 14.76 -10.08
C ALA A 206 31.98 14.75 -11.26
N LEU A 207 32.94 15.70 -11.23
CA LEU A 207 34.15 15.63 -12.04
C LEU A 207 35.17 14.71 -11.35
N VAL A 208 35.49 13.57 -11.99
CA VAL A 208 36.33 12.51 -11.41
C VAL A 208 37.69 12.48 -12.10
N LEU A 209 38.76 12.52 -11.29
CA LEU A 209 40.14 12.40 -11.73
C LEU A 209 40.65 10.96 -11.55
N TYR A 210 41.10 10.36 -12.65
CA TYR A 210 41.74 9.05 -12.70
C TYR A 210 43.23 9.22 -13.00
N LEU A 211 44.09 8.70 -12.11
CA LEU A 211 45.55 8.76 -12.24
C LEU A 211 46.12 7.35 -12.22
N ARG A 212 46.99 7.02 -13.19
CA ARG A 212 47.65 5.70 -13.24
C ARG A 212 49.13 5.86 -13.59
N THR A 213 50.00 5.20 -12.82
CA THR A 213 51.43 5.06 -13.14
C THR A 213 51.67 3.72 -13.83
N LEU A 214 52.39 3.74 -14.95
CA LEU A 214 52.58 2.62 -15.87
C LEU A 214 54.03 2.11 -15.78
N GLU A 215 54.23 0.83 -16.07
CA GLU A 215 55.52 0.15 -16.15
C GLU A 215 55.58 -0.66 -17.46
N PRO A 216 56.68 -0.64 -18.23
CA PRO A 216 56.82 -1.46 -19.44
C PRO A 216 56.68 -2.96 -19.14
N SER A 217 55.94 -3.70 -19.98
CA SER A 217 55.78 -5.15 -19.83
C SER A 217 56.99 -5.96 -20.31
N THR A 218 57.84 -5.37 -21.17
CA THR A 218 59.01 -6.02 -21.77
C THR A 218 60.26 -5.92 -20.88
N PRO A 219 60.95 -7.03 -20.58
CA PRO A 219 62.23 -6.97 -19.89
C PRO A 219 63.28 -6.37 -20.82
N THR A 220 63.70 -5.13 -20.57
CA THR A 220 64.87 -4.56 -21.25
C THR A 220 66.12 -5.36 -20.88
N HIS A 221 66.66 -6.07 -21.85
CA HIS A 221 68.01 -6.66 -21.81
C HIS A 221 69.04 -5.59 -21.47
N ASN A 222 69.51 -5.58 -20.23
CA ASN A 222 70.83 -5.04 -19.89
C ASN A 222 71.67 -6.14 -19.24
N THR A 223 72.83 -6.32 -19.87
CA THR A 223 73.92 -7.28 -19.67
C THR A 223 74.25 -7.72 -18.23
N PRO A 224 74.73 -8.96 -18.03
CA PRO A 224 75.09 -9.47 -16.71
C PRO A 224 76.50 -8.99 -16.33
N THR A 225 76.61 -8.05 -15.40
CA THR A 225 77.85 -7.81 -14.67
C THR A 225 77.80 -8.54 -13.34
N ALA A 226 78.48 -9.68 -13.32
CA ALA A 226 78.93 -10.35 -12.12
C ALA A 226 79.84 -9.41 -11.30
N PHE A 227 79.79 -9.58 -9.97
CA PHE A 227 80.60 -8.94 -8.92
C PHE A 227 80.20 -7.53 -8.45
N ALA A 228 79.35 -7.48 -7.40
CA ALA A 228 79.53 -6.59 -6.24
C ALA A 228 78.67 -7.01 -5.03
N THR A 229 79.25 -7.89 -4.21
CA THR A 229 79.14 -7.98 -2.73
C THR A 229 77.78 -7.96 -2.03
N ASP A 230 77.23 -9.16 -1.81
CA ASP A 230 76.44 -9.50 -0.63
C ASP A 230 77.34 -9.58 0.61
N ILE A 231 77.69 -8.42 1.19
CA ILE A 231 78.01 -8.32 2.62
C ILE A 231 77.44 -6.98 3.13
N SER A 232 76.22 -7.02 3.66
CA SER A 232 75.86 -6.17 4.80
C SER A 232 75.27 -7.06 5.89
N LEU A 233 76.16 -7.44 6.79
CA LEU A 233 75.87 -7.94 8.13
C LEU A 233 75.24 -6.80 8.96
N THR A 234 73.94 -6.59 8.86
CA THR A 234 73.12 -6.12 9.99
C THR A 234 71.71 -6.69 9.83
N GLY A 235 71.37 -7.63 10.71
CA GLY A 235 70.05 -8.27 10.71
C GLY A 235 68.98 -7.33 11.21
N PHE A 236 68.08 -6.89 10.32
CA PHE A 236 66.72 -6.47 10.64
C PHE A 236 65.84 -6.60 9.40
N ASN A 237 65.48 -7.83 9.02
CA ASN A 237 64.45 -8.09 7.99
C ASN A 237 63.29 -8.94 8.52
N ILE A 238 62.92 -8.70 9.78
CA ILE A 238 61.76 -9.31 10.45
C ILE A 238 60.66 -8.26 10.74
N ARG A 239 60.95 -6.96 10.61
CA ARG A 239 59.96 -5.90 10.89
C ARG A 239 58.97 -5.63 9.75
N ASP A 240 59.38 -5.76 8.48
CA ASP A 240 58.50 -5.45 7.35
C ASP A 240 57.52 -6.58 6.97
N ARG A 241 57.75 -7.81 7.46
CA ARG A 241 56.77 -8.91 7.32
C ARG A 241 55.78 -9.02 8.47
N LEU A 242 56.00 -8.32 9.59
CA LEU A 242 55.12 -8.36 10.77
C LEU A 242 54.40 -7.04 11.06
N PHE A 243 54.86 -5.89 10.54
CA PHE A 243 54.25 -4.58 10.80
C PHE A 243 54.12 -3.64 9.57
N GLY A 244 54.34 -4.13 8.35
CA GLY A 244 54.12 -3.34 7.13
C GLY A 244 52.64 -3.32 6.70
N THR A 245 52.07 -2.13 6.47
CA THR A 245 50.76 -1.98 5.85
C THR A 245 50.81 -2.52 4.40
N ARG A 246 50.29 -3.73 4.19
CA ARG A 246 49.99 -4.23 2.84
C ARG A 246 49.09 -3.19 2.14
N HIS A 247 49.63 -2.47 1.16
CA HIS A 247 48.82 -1.70 0.24
C HIS A 247 47.96 -2.71 -0.54
N ARG A 248 46.64 -2.53 -0.53
CA ARG A 248 45.74 -3.32 -1.39
C ARG A 248 46.12 -3.02 -2.84
N GLY A 249 46.40 -4.05 -3.63
CA GLY A 249 46.55 -3.89 -5.08
C GLY A 249 45.27 -3.34 -5.69
N HIS A 250 45.41 -2.50 -6.71
CA HIS A 250 44.32 -2.10 -7.60
C HIS A 250 43.78 -3.32 -8.36
N ASP A 251 42.50 -3.31 -8.73
CA ASP A 251 41.84 -4.45 -9.40
C ASP A 251 42.51 -4.78 -10.76
N GLU A 252 43.15 -3.79 -11.39
CA GLU A 252 43.88 -3.90 -12.67
C GLU A 252 45.41 -4.16 -12.51
N VAL A 253 45.94 -4.40 -11.29
CA VAL A 253 47.39 -4.64 -11.10
C VAL A 253 47.80 -5.93 -11.81
N GLY A 254 48.62 -5.79 -12.85
CA GLY A 254 49.14 -6.90 -13.65
C GLY A 254 48.50 -7.02 -15.04
N ASP A 255 47.40 -6.31 -15.29
CA ASP A 255 46.78 -6.25 -16.62
C ASP A 255 47.66 -5.47 -17.60
N VAL A 256 47.69 -5.93 -18.85
CA VAL A 256 48.51 -5.36 -19.93
C VAL A 256 47.65 -4.49 -20.83
N PHE A 257 48.11 -3.26 -21.07
CA PHE A 257 47.43 -2.28 -21.92
C PHE A 257 48.38 -1.78 -23.01
N ALA A 258 47.83 -1.38 -24.16
CA ALA A 258 48.59 -0.69 -25.20
C ALA A 258 48.64 0.81 -24.87
N TRP A 259 49.84 1.34 -24.62
CA TRP A 259 50.08 2.75 -24.31
C TRP A 259 51.12 3.32 -25.28
N LYS A 260 50.71 4.27 -26.12
CA LYS A 260 51.58 4.94 -27.11
C LYS A 260 52.41 3.98 -27.99
N GLY A 261 51.85 2.81 -28.31
CA GLY A 261 52.50 1.78 -29.13
C GLY A 261 53.31 0.75 -28.36
N GLU A 262 53.38 0.83 -27.01
CA GLU A 262 54.07 -0.12 -26.15
C GLU A 262 53.08 -0.90 -25.26
N GLU A 263 53.43 -2.12 -24.89
CA GLU A 263 52.69 -2.87 -23.86
C GLU A 263 53.16 -2.45 -22.47
N VAL A 264 52.23 -1.98 -21.64
CA VAL A 264 52.50 -1.53 -20.28
C VAL A 264 51.59 -2.22 -19.28
N LYS A 265 52.05 -2.35 -18.05
CA LYS A 265 51.29 -2.81 -16.88
C LYS A 265 51.09 -1.67 -15.90
N THR A 266 50.02 -1.71 -15.12
CA THR A 266 49.80 -0.72 -14.06
C THR A 266 50.70 -1.06 -12.86
N ALA A 267 51.70 -0.20 -12.59
CA ALA A 267 52.70 -0.37 -11.52
C ALA A 267 52.07 -0.28 -10.12
N THR A 268 51.20 0.70 -9.98
CA THR A 268 50.37 0.99 -8.80
C THR A 268 49.18 1.80 -9.29
N GLY A 269 48.01 1.18 -9.41
CA GLY A 269 46.77 1.95 -9.45
C GLY A 269 46.49 2.50 -8.06
N TYR A 270 46.21 3.79 -7.91
CA TYR A 270 45.60 4.31 -6.68
C TYR A 270 44.10 4.43 -6.93
N PRO A 271 43.28 3.42 -6.57
CA PRO A 271 41.84 3.60 -6.60
C PRO A 271 41.48 4.49 -5.41
N ILE A 272 40.81 5.62 -5.66
CA ILE A 272 40.11 6.32 -4.59
C ILE A 272 38.81 5.52 -4.33
N ASN A 273 38.98 4.40 -3.60
CA ASN A 273 38.05 3.40 -3.06
C ASN A 273 37.07 2.68 -4.01
N GLY A 274 37.24 1.35 -4.06
CA GLY A 274 36.17 0.40 -4.35
C GLY A 274 35.44 -0.07 -3.08
N LEU A 275 34.12 -0.18 -3.17
CA LEU A 275 33.29 -1.12 -2.42
C LEU A 275 32.13 -1.54 -3.34
N LYS A 276 32.04 -2.84 -3.64
CA LYS A 276 30.82 -3.42 -4.20
C LYS A 276 29.66 -3.13 -3.23
N ASN A 277 28.59 -2.59 -3.79
CA ASN A 277 27.31 -2.22 -3.17
C ASN A 277 27.37 -1.02 -2.21
N GLY A 278 27.11 0.18 -2.76
CA GLY A 278 26.89 1.42 -2.01
C GLY A 278 27.75 2.57 -2.54
N TRP A 279 27.28 3.20 -3.62
CA TRP A 279 27.92 4.36 -4.23
C TRP A 279 27.96 5.51 -3.21
N ARG A 280 29.16 5.91 -2.78
CA ARG A 280 29.40 7.18 -2.07
C ARG A 280 30.52 7.91 -2.80
N TYR A 281 30.12 8.91 -3.57
CA TYR A 281 30.97 9.79 -4.36
C TYR A 281 31.81 10.71 -3.47
N VAL A 282 33.02 11.04 -3.96
CA VAL A 282 33.86 12.09 -3.38
C VAL A 282 33.32 13.43 -3.84
N SER A 283 32.70 14.17 -2.92
CA SER A 283 32.16 15.51 -3.18
C SER A 283 33.27 16.56 -3.25
N THR A 284 33.21 17.46 -4.23
CA THR A 284 33.81 18.80 -4.13
C THR A 284 33.00 19.62 -3.12
N VAL A 285 33.19 19.41 -1.82
CA VAL A 285 32.58 20.27 -0.79
C VAL A 285 33.40 21.57 -0.70
N PRO A 286 32.80 22.77 -0.78
CA PRO A 286 33.51 23.99 -0.44
C PRO A 286 33.86 23.97 1.07
N SER A 287 35.08 24.39 1.43
CA SER A 287 35.49 24.47 2.82
C SER A 287 34.57 25.42 3.59
N ALA A 288 34.00 24.93 4.69
CA ALA A 288 33.34 25.77 5.68
C ALA A 288 34.43 26.51 6.48
N ASP A 289 34.91 27.62 5.94
CA ASP A 289 35.40 28.77 6.71
C ASP A 289 35.73 29.93 5.76
N ASP A 290 35.31 31.13 6.18
CA ASP A 290 35.47 32.47 5.62
C ASP A 290 34.62 32.91 4.40
N ASN A 291 33.58 33.67 4.78
CA ASN A 291 32.72 34.63 4.09
C ASN A 291 33.11 35.16 2.67
N VAL A 292 32.03 35.40 1.90
CA VAL A 292 31.89 36.20 0.65
C VAL A 292 32.15 35.46 -0.68
N ASN A 293 31.44 34.34 -0.96
CA ASN A 293 30.91 34.00 -2.32
C ASN A 293 30.11 32.66 -2.35
N THR A 294 29.12 32.46 -1.48
CA THR A 294 28.35 31.20 -1.43
C THR A 294 27.32 31.03 -2.57
N ASP A 295 27.34 31.88 -3.60
CA ASP A 295 26.32 31.92 -4.66
C ASP A 295 26.66 31.16 -5.96
N ARG A 296 27.77 30.42 -6.02
CA ARG A 296 28.12 29.63 -7.21
C ARG A 296 28.21 28.14 -6.89
N LYS A 297 27.05 27.47 -6.80
CA LYS A 297 26.98 26.04 -7.20
C LYS A 297 27.58 25.95 -8.61
N ASP A 298 28.53 25.06 -8.87
CA ASP A 298 29.12 24.95 -10.22
C ASP A 298 28.02 24.69 -11.24
N ALA A 299 28.04 25.47 -12.33
CA ALA A 299 27.13 25.34 -13.45
C ALA A 299 27.02 23.91 -14.01
N ILE A 300 28.02 23.02 -13.82
CA ILE A 300 27.87 21.59 -14.15
C ILE A 300 26.76 20.94 -13.32
N TYR A 301 26.83 21.06 -11.99
CA TYR A 301 25.83 20.47 -11.10
C TYR A 301 24.45 21.02 -11.42
N ALA A 302 24.34 22.33 -11.65
CA ALA A 302 23.09 22.95 -12.08
C ALA A 302 22.60 22.42 -13.44
N THR A 303 23.51 22.16 -14.40
CA THR A 303 23.14 21.59 -15.70
C THR A 303 22.63 20.17 -15.54
N ILE A 304 23.29 19.36 -14.69
CA ILE A 304 22.92 17.96 -14.46
C ILE A 304 21.59 17.87 -13.71
N ASP A 305 21.41 18.66 -12.65
CA ASP A 305 20.15 18.76 -11.93
C ASP A 305 19.01 19.17 -12.87
N LYS A 306 19.27 20.14 -13.76
CA LYS A 306 18.28 20.61 -14.73
C LYS A 306 17.97 19.57 -15.82
N ILE A 307 18.96 18.83 -16.33
CA ILE A 307 18.74 17.74 -17.28
C ILE A 307 17.97 16.58 -16.62
N HIS A 308 18.20 16.32 -15.33
CA HIS A 308 17.41 15.34 -14.59
C HIS A 308 15.97 15.80 -14.42
N GLU A 309 15.75 17.06 -14.02
CA GLU A 309 14.41 17.65 -13.91
C GLU A 309 13.67 17.59 -15.25
N ILE A 310 14.30 18.03 -16.35
CA ILE A 310 13.73 17.96 -17.70
C ILE A 310 13.48 16.50 -18.14
N SER A 311 14.36 15.57 -17.79
CA SER A 311 14.16 14.15 -18.08
C SER A 311 12.97 13.55 -17.30
N GLU A 312 12.75 14.00 -16.06
CA GLU A 312 11.60 13.61 -15.25
C GLU A 312 10.31 14.26 -15.81
N GLU A 313 10.32 15.56 -16.11
CA GLU A 313 9.21 16.27 -16.77
C GLU A 313 8.83 15.62 -18.10
N MET A 314 9.81 15.22 -18.92
CA MET A 314 9.56 14.54 -20.19
C MET A 314 9.01 13.12 -19.98
N ALA A 315 9.51 12.39 -18.98
CA ALA A 315 8.97 11.08 -18.65
C ALA A 315 7.53 11.17 -18.12
N ASP A 316 7.24 12.19 -17.31
CA ASP A 316 5.89 12.48 -16.81
C ASP A 316 4.96 12.87 -17.96
N LEU A 317 5.40 13.71 -18.89
CA LEU A 317 4.62 14.08 -20.10
C LEU A 317 4.34 12.86 -20.98
N MET A 318 5.32 11.99 -21.20
CA MET A 318 5.12 10.75 -21.98
C MET A 318 4.17 9.78 -21.26
N ASN A 319 4.22 9.72 -19.92
CA ASN A 319 3.30 8.92 -19.11
C ASN A 319 1.88 9.50 -19.10
N GLU A 320 1.72 10.83 -19.04
CA GLU A 320 0.42 11.51 -19.11
C GLU A 320 -0.29 11.25 -20.45
N LEU A 321 0.48 11.09 -21.52
CA LEU A 321 -0.02 10.75 -22.86
C LEU A 321 -0.19 9.24 -23.09
N ASP A 322 0.05 8.41 -22.07
CA ASP A 322 0.00 6.92 -22.11
C ASP A 322 0.92 6.28 -23.17
N LEU A 323 1.94 7.00 -23.63
CA LEU A 323 2.83 6.56 -24.70
C LEU A 323 3.89 5.54 -24.24
N VAL A 324 3.94 5.26 -22.93
CA VAL A 324 4.94 4.40 -22.29
C VAL A 324 4.44 2.94 -22.17
N GLY A 325 3.12 2.72 -22.18
CA GLY A 325 2.51 1.39 -22.03
C GLY A 325 2.52 0.52 -23.28
N ASP A 326 2.47 1.14 -24.46
CA ASP A 326 2.25 0.41 -25.73
C ASP A 326 3.52 -0.24 -26.33
N TYR A 327 4.72 0.08 -25.83
CA TYR A 327 5.97 -0.44 -26.38
C TYR A 327 7.01 -0.77 -25.29
N PRO A 328 6.87 -1.88 -24.56
CA PRO A 328 7.89 -2.37 -23.63
C PRO A 328 9.24 -2.67 -24.32
N ASN A 329 9.27 -2.77 -25.65
CA ASN A 329 10.49 -2.92 -26.45
C ASN A 329 11.24 -1.60 -26.71
N ALA A 330 10.66 -0.43 -26.42
CA ALA A 330 11.39 0.84 -26.44
C ALA A 330 12.43 0.96 -25.29
N ILE A 331 12.44 -0.02 -24.37
CA ILE A 331 13.44 -0.17 -23.31
C ILE A 331 14.53 -1.20 -23.72
N SER A 332 14.41 -1.83 -24.90
CA SER A 332 15.46 -2.65 -25.50
C SER A 332 16.36 -1.78 -26.38
N PHE A 333 17.50 -1.35 -25.83
CA PHE A 333 18.63 -0.88 -26.64
C PHE A 333 19.22 -2.07 -27.40
N GLU A 334 18.68 -2.32 -28.59
CA GLU A 334 19.28 -2.99 -29.77
C GLU A 334 18.14 -3.38 -30.72
N GLY A 335 17.86 -2.56 -31.76
CA GLY A 335 16.80 -2.91 -32.71
C GLY A 335 16.66 -1.97 -33.92
N SER A 336 16.76 -2.57 -35.11
CA SER A 336 16.70 -2.00 -36.47
C SER A 336 15.41 -1.26 -36.86
N GLU A 337 14.36 -1.25 -36.04
CA GLU A 337 13.04 -0.71 -36.42
C GLU A 337 12.96 0.83 -36.34
N LEU A 338 13.83 1.47 -35.55
CA LEU A 338 13.84 2.92 -35.36
C LEU A 338 14.41 3.68 -36.58
N ASP A 339 15.43 3.13 -37.25
CA ASP A 339 16.05 3.74 -38.44
C ASP A 339 15.09 3.86 -39.63
N HIS A 340 14.04 3.02 -39.68
CA HIS A 340 13.03 3.05 -40.73
C HIS A 340 12.14 4.32 -40.67
N ALA A 341 11.75 4.76 -39.47
CA ALA A 341 10.92 5.96 -39.31
C ALA A 341 11.71 7.25 -39.53
N PHE A 342 12.99 7.25 -39.15
CA PHE A 342 13.90 8.40 -39.32
C PHE A 342 14.31 8.63 -40.78
N SER A 343 14.65 7.55 -41.51
CA SER A 343 15.08 7.62 -42.92
C SER A 343 13.99 8.14 -43.86
N GLN A 344 12.72 7.78 -43.63
CA GLN A 344 11.59 8.26 -44.44
C GLN A 344 11.33 9.75 -44.28
N THR A 345 11.69 10.36 -43.14
CA THR A 345 11.28 11.72 -42.79
C THR A 345 12.43 12.73 -42.89
N ILE A 346 13.66 12.33 -42.55
CA ILE A 346 14.81 13.24 -42.38
C ILE A 346 16.00 12.88 -43.30
N GLY A 347 15.99 11.70 -43.91
CA GLY A 347 17.10 11.18 -44.71
C GLY A 347 18.23 10.58 -43.87
N HIS A 348 19.24 10.02 -44.52
CA HIS A 348 20.31 9.26 -43.86
C HIS A 348 21.41 10.17 -43.31
N ARG A 349 21.93 9.81 -42.13
CA ARG A 349 22.98 10.54 -41.41
C ARG A 349 24.33 10.56 -42.15
N ASP A 350 24.66 9.47 -42.85
CA ASP A 350 25.84 9.31 -43.68
C ASP A 350 25.64 8.19 -44.74
N GLN A 351 26.61 8.05 -45.64
CA GLN A 351 26.56 7.08 -46.75
C GLN A 351 26.63 5.62 -46.27
N GLU A 352 27.33 5.35 -45.16
CA GLU A 352 27.50 4.00 -44.62
C GLU A 352 26.17 3.45 -44.06
N HIS A 353 25.38 4.29 -43.38
CA HIS A 353 24.05 3.87 -42.90
C HIS A 353 23.05 3.65 -44.04
N LEU A 354 23.13 4.44 -45.12
CA LEU A 354 22.33 4.24 -46.32
C LEU A 354 22.65 2.88 -46.98
N GLU A 355 23.93 2.54 -47.13
CA GLU A 355 24.36 1.26 -47.69
C GLU A 355 23.99 0.07 -46.79
N GLY A 356 24.16 0.21 -45.47
CA GLY A 356 23.77 -0.81 -44.50
C GLY A 356 22.27 -1.15 -44.56
N ARG A 357 21.41 -0.12 -44.73
CA ARG A 357 19.97 -0.31 -44.86
C ARG A 357 19.59 -1.08 -46.13
N VAL A 358 20.19 -0.72 -47.27
CA VAL A 358 19.97 -1.38 -48.56
C VAL A 358 20.48 -2.83 -48.54
N GLN A 359 21.62 -3.09 -47.90
CA GLN A 359 22.14 -4.45 -47.69
C GLN A 359 21.22 -5.29 -46.82
N MET A 360 20.67 -4.71 -45.75
CA MET A 360 19.74 -5.41 -44.86
C MET A 360 18.44 -5.75 -45.58
N ALA A 361 17.85 -4.81 -46.32
CA ALA A 361 16.67 -5.08 -47.15
C ALA A 361 16.93 -6.19 -48.17
N ARG A 362 18.16 -6.26 -48.72
CA ARG A 362 18.57 -7.34 -49.62
C ARG A 362 18.69 -8.71 -48.92
N VAL A 363 19.20 -8.74 -47.70
CA VAL A 363 19.32 -9.98 -46.91
C VAL A 363 17.94 -10.49 -46.52
N GLU A 364 17.04 -9.58 -46.15
CA GLU A 364 15.72 -9.91 -45.62
C GLU A 364 14.73 -10.33 -46.72
N PHE A 365 14.69 -9.59 -47.82
CA PHE A 365 13.67 -9.77 -48.86
C PHE A 365 14.20 -10.36 -50.18
N GLY A 366 15.51 -10.57 -50.30
CA GLY A 366 16.12 -11.10 -51.52
C GLY A 366 15.87 -10.19 -52.72
N ASP A 367 15.45 -10.74 -53.87
CA ASP A 367 15.12 -10.00 -55.10
C ASP A 367 13.69 -9.38 -55.10
N THR A 368 12.89 -9.62 -54.07
CA THR A 368 11.46 -9.29 -54.04
C THR A 368 11.14 -8.36 -52.89
N LEU A 369 10.82 -7.09 -53.14
CA LEU A 369 10.59 -6.07 -52.11
C LEU A 369 9.08 -5.76 -51.95
N PRO A 370 8.57 -5.54 -50.73
CA PRO A 370 7.22 -5.03 -50.52
C PRO A 370 7.05 -3.60 -51.06
N ASP A 371 5.85 -3.26 -51.54
CA ASP A 371 5.56 -1.93 -52.05
C ASP A 371 5.76 -0.84 -50.98
N GLY A 372 6.52 0.20 -51.31
CA GLY A 372 6.86 1.29 -50.39
C GLY A 372 7.88 0.99 -49.28
N PHE A 373 8.54 -0.18 -49.28
CA PHE A 373 9.47 -0.56 -48.20
C PHE A 373 10.80 0.24 -48.17
N LEU A 374 11.26 0.71 -49.34
CA LEU A 374 12.43 1.58 -49.48
C LEU A 374 12.00 2.92 -50.05
N ASN A 375 12.57 4.02 -49.56
CA ASN A 375 12.35 5.35 -50.12
C ASN A 375 13.07 5.51 -51.48
N ASP A 376 12.75 6.58 -52.24
CA ASP A 376 13.29 6.78 -53.59
C ASP A 376 14.83 6.73 -53.66
N THR A 377 15.52 7.27 -52.65
CA THR A 377 16.98 7.30 -52.57
C THR A 377 17.58 5.93 -52.23
N GLU A 378 16.97 5.19 -51.32
CA GLU A 378 17.36 3.82 -50.96
C GLU A 378 17.09 2.85 -52.12
N LEU A 379 15.95 3.00 -52.80
CA LEU A 379 15.57 2.17 -53.94
C LEU A 379 16.49 2.41 -55.14
N GLN A 380 16.94 3.65 -55.36
CA GLN A 380 17.97 3.95 -56.36
C GLN A 380 19.29 3.25 -56.05
N LEU A 381 19.74 3.29 -54.79
CA LEU A 381 20.97 2.62 -54.38
C LEU A 381 20.83 1.08 -54.43
N TYR A 382 19.68 0.55 -54.02
CA TYR A 382 19.33 -0.86 -54.14
C TYR A 382 19.39 -1.31 -55.60
N THR A 383 18.80 -0.54 -56.50
CA THR A 383 18.80 -0.82 -57.94
C THR A 383 20.21 -0.76 -58.53
N GLN A 384 21.04 0.19 -58.07
CA GLN A 384 22.42 0.32 -58.50
C GLN A 384 23.31 -0.83 -58.03
N LEU A 385 23.12 -1.34 -56.80
CA LEU A 385 23.94 -2.39 -56.21
C LEU A 385 23.47 -3.81 -56.57
N TYR A 386 22.16 -4.03 -56.66
CA TYR A 386 21.55 -5.35 -56.76
C TYR A 386 20.60 -5.55 -57.96
N GLY A 387 20.26 -4.49 -58.70
CA GLY A 387 19.32 -4.52 -59.82
C GLY A 387 17.89 -4.17 -59.43
N GLU A 388 17.00 -4.00 -60.43
CA GLU A 388 15.59 -3.63 -60.18
C GLU A 388 14.86 -4.73 -59.40
N PRO A 389 14.32 -4.43 -58.21
CA PRO A 389 13.61 -5.42 -57.41
C PRO A 389 12.21 -5.70 -57.95
N ILE A 390 11.70 -6.90 -57.68
CA ILE A 390 10.33 -7.29 -58.03
C ILE A 390 9.39 -6.84 -56.90
N ILE A 391 8.59 -5.81 -57.13
CA ILE A 391 7.65 -5.26 -56.13
C ILE A 391 6.41 -6.16 -56.00
N ARG A 392 6.05 -6.54 -54.77
CA ARG A 392 4.80 -7.25 -54.45
C ARG A 392 3.86 -6.35 -53.64
N GLU A 393 2.62 -6.26 -54.08
CA GLU A 393 1.52 -5.63 -53.33
C GLU A 393 0.92 -6.65 -52.35
N GLU A 394 1.00 -6.41 -51.04
CA GLU A 394 0.35 -7.26 -50.02
C GLU A 394 -0.82 -6.54 -49.36
N LYS A 395 -2.03 -7.11 -49.55
CA LYS A 395 -3.18 -6.93 -48.66
C LYS A 395 -2.92 -7.77 -47.41
N LEU A 396 -2.96 -7.16 -46.24
CA LEU A 396 -2.81 -7.84 -44.96
C LEU A 396 -4.04 -8.72 -44.65
N GLU A 397 -4.00 -9.97 -45.12
CA GLU A 397 -4.65 -11.12 -44.48
C GLU A 397 -3.65 -11.74 -43.49
N LEU A 398 -3.99 -11.76 -42.21
CA LEU A 398 -3.21 -12.46 -41.18
C LEU A 398 -3.56 -13.96 -41.25
N GLU A 399 -2.72 -14.75 -41.91
CA GLU A 399 -2.66 -16.21 -41.73
C GLU A 399 -1.60 -16.55 -40.66
N GLU A 400 -1.98 -17.53 -39.84
CA GLU A 400 -1.24 -18.09 -38.71
C GLU A 400 0.02 -18.82 -39.17
N LEU A 401 1.16 -18.60 -38.51
CA LEU A 401 2.31 -19.51 -38.58
C LEU A 401 2.30 -20.42 -37.35
N GLU A 402 2.11 -21.70 -37.63
CA GLU A 402 2.17 -22.83 -36.71
C GLU A 402 3.58 -22.99 -36.12
N ASP A 403 3.68 -22.94 -34.79
CA ASP A 403 4.76 -23.62 -34.07
C ASP A 403 4.43 -25.12 -34.04
N GLU A 404 5.20 -25.95 -34.75
CA GLU A 404 5.18 -27.40 -34.60
C GLU A 404 5.57 -27.77 -33.15
N LYS A 405 4.58 -28.00 -32.30
CA LYS A 405 4.71 -28.83 -31.11
C LYS A 405 4.24 -30.24 -31.46
N GLU A 406 5.14 -31.20 -31.36
CA GLU A 406 4.78 -32.62 -31.36
C GLU A 406 3.66 -32.88 -30.33
N PRO A 407 2.60 -33.63 -30.69
CA PRO A 407 1.50 -33.92 -29.77
C PRO A 407 1.95 -34.89 -28.66
N ASP A 408 1.49 -34.65 -27.43
CA ASP A 408 1.74 -35.49 -26.26
C ASP A 408 1.15 -36.90 -26.43
N THR A 409 1.97 -37.85 -26.87
CA THR A 409 1.63 -39.27 -26.97
C THR A 409 1.79 -40.00 -25.64
N LEU A 410 0.74 -40.69 -25.16
CA LEU A 410 0.75 -41.44 -23.90
C LEU A 410 1.22 -42.89 -24.09
N TYR A 411 2.31 -43.26 -23.41
CA TYR A 411 2.83 -44.63 -23.39
C TYR A 411 2.59 -45.33 -22.05
N ARG A 412 2.29 -46.63 -22.10
CA ARG A 412 2.17 -47.52 -20.93
C ARG A 412 3.24 -48.61 -21.01
N LYS A 413 3.96 -48.84 -19.91
CA LYS A 413 4.95 -49.91 -19.82
C LYS A 413 4.28 -51.26 -19.57
N ASP A 414 4.60 -52.26 -20.37
CA ASP A 414 4.08 -53.60 -20.21
C ASP A 414 4.86 -54.42 -19.16
N SER A 415 4.42 -55.64 -18.90
CA SER A 415 5.01 -56.54 -17.89
C SER A 415 6.39 -57.11 -18.26
N GLN A 416 6.88 -56.88 -19.48
CA GLN A 416 8.20 -57.34 -19.95
C GLN A 416 9.19 -56.17 -20.09
N GLY A 417 8.71 -54.93 -19.97
CA GLY A 417 9.50 -53.74 -19.79
C GLY A 417 9.62 -52.85 -21.04
N GLU A 418 8.83 -53.13 -22.07
CA GLU A 418 8.71 -52.32 -23.30
C GLU A 418 7.50 -51.38 -23.21
N TRP A 419 7.50 -50.29 -23.99
CA TRP A 419 6.50 -49.22 -23.94
C TRP A 419 5.51 -49.32 -25.10
N GLU A 420 4.21 -49.28 -24.80
CA GLU A 420 3.10 -49.37 -25.78
C GLU A 420 2.25 -48.09 -25.74
N GLU A 421 1.88 -47.57 -26.91
CA GLU A 421 1.09 -46.34 -27.12
C GLU A 421 -0.42 -46.58 -26.92
N VAL A 422 -1.16 -45.63 -26.33
CA VAL A 422 -2.60 -45.78 -26.04
C VAL A 422 -3.41 -44.57 -26.55
N ASP A 423 -4.35 -44.82 -27.47
CA ASP A 423 -5.26 -43.82 -28.05
C ASP A 423 -6.52 -43.56 -27.18
N LEU A 424 -6.95 -42.29 -27.14
CA LEU A 424 -8.18 -41.83 -26.48
C LEU A 424 -9.32 -41.70 -27.52
N GLU A 425 -10.33 -42.55 -27.46
CA GLU A 425 -11.53 -42.44 -28.30
C GLU A 425 -12.36 -41.19 -27.94
N GLN A 426 -12.48 -40.24 -28.88
CA GLN A 426 -13.49 -39.19 -28.92
C GLN A 426 -14.62 -39.60 -29.86
N ALA A 427 -15.87 -39.57 -29.39
CA ALA A 427 -17.06 -39.76 -30.22
C ALA A 427 -17.58 -38.42 -30.74
N GLU A 428 -18.00 -38.45 -32.00
CA GLU A 428 -18.21 -37.38 -32.98
C GLU A 428 -19.25 -36.30 -32.63
N ALA A 429 -18.98 -35.07 -33.09
CA ALA A 429 -19.89 -33.95 -33.14
C ALA A 429 -20.49 -33.82 -34.56
N GLU A 430 -21.81 -33.89 -34.67
CA GLU A 430 -22.56 -33.45 -35.86
C GLU A 430 -23.15 -32.05 -35.62
N THR A 431 -22.74 -31.15 -36.51
CA THR A 431 -23.25 -29.84 -36.97
C THR A 431 -24.50 -29.22 -36.29
N GLU A 432 -24.33 -28.07 -35.63
CA GLU A 432 -25.40 -27.11 -35.29
C GLU A 432 -25.28 -25.77 -36.06
N PRO A 433 -26.42 -25.14 -36.46
CA PRO A 433 -26.50 -23.84 -37.14
C PRO A 433 -26.36 -22.63 -36.19
N PRO A 434 -26.16 -21.39 -36.71
CA PRO A 434 -25.65 -20.27 -35.92
C PRO A 434 -26.75 -19.63 -35.07
N LEU A 435 -26.50 -19.50 -33.76
CA LEU A 435 -27.38 -18.80 -32.82
C LEU A 435 -26.61 -17.71 -32.06
N VAL A 436 -27.15 -16.51 -32.18
CA VAL A 436 -26.82 -15.27 -31.48
C VAL A 436 -26.83 -15.53 -29.96
N TYR A 437 -25.71 -15.28 -29.27
CA TYR A 437 -25.68 -15.29 -27.81
C TYR A 437 -26.03 -13.89 -27.28
N ASP A 438 -27.24 -13.77 -26.77
CA ASP A 438 -27.62 -12.77 -25.79
C ASP A 438 -27.04 -13.20 -24.43
N MET A 439 -26.00 -12.52 -23.95
CA MET A 439 -25.18 -12.92 -22.80
C MET A 439 -25.64 -12.27 -21.46
N GLU A 440 -26.94 -12.32 -21.16
CA GLU A 440 -27.49 -11.94 -19.84
C GLU A 440 -28.27 -13.07 -19.13
N ALA A 441 -27.81 -14.32 -19.21
CA ALA A 441 -28.28 -15.38 -18.32
C ALA A 441 -27.11 -16.22 -17.79
N GLY A 442 -26.98 -16.27 -16.46
CA GLY A 442 -26.07 -17.21 -15.79
C GLY A 442 -26.50 -18.66 -16.03
N PRO A 443 -25.65 -19.66 -15.68
CA PRO A 443 -25.99 -21.07 -15.88
C PRO A 443 -27.25 -21.43 -15.09
N VAL A 444 -28.18 -22.12 -15.75
CA VAL A 444 -29.39 -22.67 -15.12
C VAL A 444 -28.97 -23.78 -14.16
N GLU A 445 -29.25 -23.60 -12.87
CA GLU A 445 -29.12 -24.67 -11.88
C GLU A 445 -30.25 -25.69 -12.08
N ASP A 446 -29.94 -26.99 -11.93
CA ASP A 446 -30.94 -28.05 -11.98
C ASP A 446 -31.95 -27.89 -10.83
N GLU A 447 -33.17 -27.45 -11.16
CA GLU A 447 -34.27 -27.33 -10.20
C GLU A 447 -34.57 -28.69 -9.55
N SER A 448 -34.54 -28.74 -8.22
CA SER A 448 -35.01 -29.94 -7.50
C SER A 448 -36.49 -30.20 -7.78
N VAL A 449 -36.94 -31.46 -7.68
CA VAL A 449 -38.37 -31.85 -7.88
C VAL A 449 -39.33 -31.05 -6.98
N ALA A 450 -38.86 -30.52 -5.84
CA ALA A 450 -39.63 -29.65 -4.98
C ALA A 450 -39.82 -28.23 -5.55
N MET A 451 -38.80 -27.69 -6.24
CA MET A 451 -38.86 -26.37 -6.89
C MET A 451 -39.81 -26.40 -8.09
N GLN A 452 -39.75 -27.45 -8.91
CA GLN A 452 -40.66 -27.64 -10.05
C GLN A 452 -42.14 -27.67 -9.61
N ARG A 453 -42.46 -28.43 -8.56
CA ARG A 453 -43.82 -28.47 -8.01
C ARG A 453 -44.28 -27.12 -7.45
N THR A 454 -43.36 -26.34 -6.88
CA THR A 454 -43.69 -25.04 -6.29
C THR A 454 -43.99 -24.01 -7.39
N ARG A 455 -43.24 -24.08 -8.50
CA ARG A 455 -43.45 -23.27 -9.70
C ARG A 455 -44.78 -23.60 -10.40
N GLU A 456 -45.08 -24.88 -10.59
CA GLU A 456 -46.35 -25.32 -11.20
C GLU A 456 -47.58 -24.86 -10.39
N VAL A 457 -47.49 -24.89 -9.05
CA VAL A 457 -48.56 -24.39 -8.17
C VAL A 457 -48.68 -22.87 -8.24
N ALA A 458 -47.57 -22.13 -8.34
CA ALA A 458 -47.57 -20.68 -8.48
C ALA A 458 -48.18 -20.23 -9.83
N GLU A 459 -47.85 -20.92 -10.93
CA GLU A 459 -48.42 -20.64 -12.26
C GLU A 459 -49.93 -20.90 -12.32
N GLN A 460 -50.42 -21.97 -11.68
CA GLN A 460 -51.86 -22.26 -11.60
C GLN A 460 -52.65 -21.20 -10.81
N LEU A 461 -51.97 -20.45 -9.93
CA LEU A 461 -52.55 -19.37 -9.13
C LEU A 461 -52.29 -17.99 -9.73
N GLY A 462 -51.63 -17.90 -10.90
CA GLY A 462 -51.33 -16.64 -11.58
C GLY A 462 -50.25 -15.79 -10.91
N GLY A 463 -49.38 -16.41 -10.09
CA GLY A 463 -48.24 -15.76 -9.43
C GLY A 463 -46.91 -16.05 -10.13
N GLN A 464 -46.01 -15.08 -10.17
CA GLN A 464 -44.64 -15.22 -10.68
C GLN A 464 -43.70 -15.55 -9.50
N VAL A 465 -42.86 -16.58 -9.61
CA VAL A 465 -41.87 -16.91 -8.56
C VAL A 465 -40.72 -15.90 -8.66
N MET A 466 -40.75 -14.88 -7.80
CA MET A 466 -39.65 -13.94 -7.61
C MET A 466 -38.50 -14.61 -6.82
N LEU A 467 -37.28 -14.10 -7.03
CA LEU A 467 -36.03 -14.41 -6.32
C LEU A 467 -36.06 -13.99 -4.81
N GLU A 468 -37.19 -14.20 -4.13
CA GLU A 468 -37.42 -13.80 -2.72
C GLU A 468 -36.72 -14.72 -1.71
N GLN A 469 -36.22 -15.88 -2.12
CA GLN A 469 -35.55 -16.82 -1.20
C GLN A 469 -34.22 -16.27 -0.63
N PHE A 470 -33.57 -15.30 -1.28
CA PHE A 470 -32.37 -14.66 -0.73
C PHE A 470 -32.68 -13.54 0.29
N GLU A 471 -33.87 -12.93 0.25
CA GLU A 471 -34.27 -11.94 1.25
C GLU A 471 -34.63 -12.59 2.58
N GLU A 472 -35.29 -13.76 2.54
CA GLU A 472 -35.61 -14.55 3.75
C GLU A 472 -34.35 -15.15 4.41
N GLU A 473 -33.33 -15.56 3.64
CA GLU A 473 -32.03 -15.99 4.20
C GLU A 473 -31.16 -14.83 4.70
N ALA A 474 -31.29 -13.63 4.11
CA ALA A 474 -30.48 -12.48 4.46
C ALA A 474 -31.02 -11.66 5.64
N ASN A 475 -32.33 -11.72 5.90
CA ASN A 475 -32.97 -11.08 7.04
C ASN A 475 -33.96 -12.02 7.78
N PRO A 476 -33.48 -13.10 8.42
CA PRO A 476 -34.33 -14.05 9.15
C PRO A 476 -35.06 -13.45 10.37
N ASP A 477 -34.82 -12.18 10.69
CA ASP A 477 -35.42 -11.46 11.82
C ASP A 477 -36.38 -10.32 11.39
N ALA A 478 -36.60 -10.07 10.09
CA ALA A 478 -37.45 -8.97 9.58
C ALA A 478 -38.88 -9.00 10.20
N ASP A 479 -39.51 -10.17 10.16
CA ASP A 479 -40.88 -10.39 10.66
C ASP A 479 -40.98 -10.38 12.19
N ASP A 480 -39.84 -10.49 12.90
CA ASP A 480 -39.76 -10.49 14.35
C ASP A 480 -39.56 -9.10 14.97
N THR A 481 -39.07 -8.11 14.20
CA THR A 481 -38.83 -6.73 14.66
C THR A 481 -40.09 -6.05 15.20
N ILE A 482 -41.24 -6.28 14.54
CA ILE A 482 -42.56 -5.74 14.88
C ILE A 482 -43.02 -6.20 16.27
N ARG A 483 -42.48 -7.30 16.80
CA ARG A 483 -42.93 -7.92 18.06
C ARG A 483 -41.94 -7.82 19.22
N LEU A 484 -40.89 -6.99 19.10
CA LEU A 484 -39.92 -6.71 20.15
C LEU A 484 -40.34 -5.49 20.98
N HIS A 485 -39.85 -5.40 22.21
CA HIS A 485 -40.03 -4.22 23.04
C HIS A 485 -39.33 -2.99 22.40
N PRO A 486 -39.93 -1.78 22.45
CA PRO A 486 -39.32 -0.57 21.88
C PRO A 486 -37.87 -0.32 22.35
N LEU A 487 -37.63 -0.40 23.66
CA LEU A 487 -36.27 -0.30 24.23
C LEU A 487 -35.30 -1.39 23.77
N THR A 488 -35.80 -2.57 23.38
CA THR A 488 -34.97 -3.62 22.78
C THR A 488 -34.60 -3.27 21.34
N LEU A 489 -35.54 -2.68 20.57
CA LEU A 489 -35.28 -2.18 19.22
C LEU A 489 -34.26 -1.02 19.24
N GLU A 490 -34.45 -0.03 20.14
CA GLU A 490 -33.50 1.07 20.32
C GLU A 490 -32.10 0.59 20.74
N GLY A 491 -32.02 -0.54 21.45
CA GLY A 491 -30.78 -1.16 21.89
C GLY A 491 -30.06 -2.03 20.85
N LYS A 492 -30.62 -2.24 19.65
CA LYS A 492 -30.03 -3.10 18.62
C LYS A 492 -28.77 -2.49 18.02
N PHE A 493 -27.67 -3.24 18.08
CA PHE A 493 -26.39 -2.82 17.49
C PHE A 493 -26.36 -2.99 15.96
N SER A 494 -26.99 -4.04 15.43
CA SER A 494 -26.95 -4.33 13.99
C SER A 494 -27.56 -3.21 13.14
N THR A 495 -27.13 -3.13 11.88
CA THR A 495 -27.87 -2.43 10.83
C THR A 495 -29.25 -3.07 10.62
N ASP A 496 -30.13 -2.38 9.90
CA ASP A 496 -31.40 -2.94 9.44
C ASP A 496 -31.49 -2.76 7.93
N PRO A 497 -31.37 -3.84 7.12
CA PRO A 497 -31.20 -5.24 7.51
C PRO A 497 -29.87 -5.53 8.24
N SER A 498 -29.83 -6.62 9.02
CA SER A 498 -28.63 -6.98 9.80
C SER A 498 -27.43 -7.39 8.94
N THR A 499 -27.68 -7.89 7.73
CA THR A 499 -26.69 -8.16 6.71
C THR A 499 -26.58 -6.94 5.79
N VAL A 500 -25.38 -6.38 5.66
CA VAL A 500 -25.13 -5.25 4.75
C VAL A 500 -24.99 -5.74 3.32
N PHE A 501 -25.82 -5.18 2.45
CA PHE A 501 -25.66 -5.27 1.01
C PHE A 501 -24.91 -4.03 0.54
N LEU A 502 -23.76 -4.23 -0.09
CA LEU A 502 -23.01 -3.12 -0.66
C LEU A 502 -23.85 -2.50 -1.79
N PRO A 503 -24.05 -1.17 -1.82
CA PRO A 503 -24.80 -0.53 -2.87
C PRO A 503 -24.17 -0.80 -4.23
N LYS A 504 -25.01 -1.16 -5.21
CA LYS A 504 -24.56 -1.43 -6.57
C LYS A 504 -23.98 -0.17 -7.22
N ASP A 505 -24.79 0.88 -7.24
CA ASP A 505 -24.51 2.12 -7.96
C ASP A 505 -23.30 2.89 -7.43
N THR A 506 -23.05 2.88 -6.11
CA THR A 506 -22.00 3.71 -5.48
C THR A 506 -20.75 2.95 -5.08
N VAL A 507 -20.82 1.62 -4.95
CA VAL A 507 -19.70 0.81 -4.46
C VAL A 507 -19.37 -0.33 -5.40
N THR A 508 -20.27 -1.30 -5.63
CA THR A 508 -19.87 -2.54 -6.31
C THR A 508 -19.65 -2.38 -7.80
N ASP A 509 -20.50 -1.61 -8.49
CA ASP A 509 -20.45 -1.48 -9.94
C ASP A 509 -19.32 -0.56 -10.38
N PRO A 510 -19.10 0.63 -9.75
CA PRO A 510 -17.92 1.44 -10.05
C PRO A 510 -16.61 0.68 -9.82
N ILE A 511 -16.49 -0.09 -8.73
CA ILE A 511 -15.31 -0.94 -8.50
C ILE A 511 -15.21 -2.01 -9.59
N SER A 512 -16.31 -2.63 -9.98
CA SER A 512 -16.29 -3.67 -11.04
C SER A 512 -15.84 -3.11 -12.39
N VAL A 513 -16.24 -1.88 -12.73
CA VAL A 513 -15.80 -1.15 -13.94
C VAL A 513 -14.32 -0.79 -13.85
N ILE A 514 -13.84 -0.29 -12.70
CA ILE A 514 -12.41 -0.01 -12.50
C ILE A 514 -11.59 -1.29 -12.67
N LEU A 515 -12.07 -2.42 -12.14
CA LEU A 515 -11.38 -3.70 -12.19
C LEU A 515 -11.52 -4.42 -13.55
N SER A 516 -12.50 -4.10 -14.39
CA SER A 516 -12.70 -4.78 -15.68
C SER A 516 -11.57 -4.52 -16.68
N ASN A 517 -10.88 -3.39 -16.54
CA ASN A 517 -9.74 -3.02 -17.38
C ASN A 517 -8.47 -3.83 -17.08
N TYR A 518 -8.50 -4.71 -16.08
CA TYR A 518 -7.34 -5.46 -15.61
C TYR A 518 -7.59 -6.97 -15.57
N SER A 519 -6.52 -7.75 -15.72
CA SER A 519 -6.59 -9.22 -15.60
C SER A 519 -7.06 -9.65 -14.22
N LYS A 520 -8.20 -10.33 -14.18
CA LYS A 520 -8.80 -10.88 -12.95
C LYS A 520 -7.84 -11.84 -12.22
N LYS A 521 -7.03 -12.59 -12.96
CA LYS A 521 -6.03 -13.51 -12.42
C LYS A 521 -4.93 -12.74 -11.68
N HIS A 522 -4.39 -11.67 -12.29
CA HIS A 522 -3.34 -10.86 -11.68
C HIS A 522 -3.83 -10.11 -10.44
N ILE A 523 -5.08 -9.62 -10.45
CA ILE A 523 -5.69 -9.01 -9.26
C ILE A 523 -5.76 -10.03 -8.12
N ALA A 524 -6.21 -11.26 -8.41
CA ALA A 524 -6.30 -12.31 -7.42
C ALA A 524 -4.93 -12.73 -6.88
N GLU A 525 -3.94 -12.92 -7.75
CA GLU A 525 -2.56 -13.24 -7.36
C GLU A 525 -1.91 -12.14 -6.54
N MET A 526 -2.11 -10.87 -6.91
CA MET A 526 -1.62 -9.71 -6.15
C MET A 526 -2.29 -9.64 -4.79
N ALA A 527 -3.62 -9.77 -4.71
CA ALA A 527 -4.33 -9.77 -3.44
C ALA A 527 -3.84 -10.91 -2.52
N GLN A 528 -3.64 -12.12 -3.07
CA GLN A 528 -3.12 -13.24 -2.30
C GLN A 528 -1.68 -13.02 -1.85
N ARG A 529 -0.80 -12.48 -2.70
CA ARG A 529 0.58 -12.14 -2.35
C ARG A 529 0.63 -11.11 -1.23
N THR A 530 -0.15 -10.04 -1.34
CA THR A 530 -0.14 -8.92 -0.40
C THR A 530 -0.82 -9.27 0.92
N PHE A 531 -1.99 -9.93 0.89
CA PHE A 531 -2.79 -10.21 2.08
C PHE A 531 -2.59 -11.61 2.68
N GLY A 532 -1.58 -12.35 2.24
CA GLY A 532 -1.10 -13.57 2.92
C GLY A 532 -1.79 -14.89 2.53
N GLY A 533 -2.25 -15.01 1.28
CA GLY A 533 -2.75 -16.25 0.67
C GLY A 533 -4.23 -16.22 0.28
N THR A 534 -4.79 -17.38 -0.11
CA THR A 534 -6.12 -17.52 -0.74
C THR A 534 -7.29 -17.00 0.08
N ARG A 535 -7.16 -16.87 1.40
CA ARG A 535 -8.21 -16.33 2.30
C ARG A 535 -7.94 -14.93 2.81
N LEU A 536 -6.93 -14.26 2.24
CA LEU A 536 -6.54 -12.90 2.57
C LEU A 536 -6.49 -12.60 4.09
N PRO A 537 -5.82 -13.43 4.91
CA PRO A 537 -5.87 -13.31 6.37
C PRO A 537 -5.34 -11.98 6.92
N TYR A 538 -4.55 -11.24 6.16
CA TYR A 538 -4.04 -9.91 6.51
C TYR A 538 -4.85 -8.74 5.91
N SER A 539 -5.99 -9.01 5.25
CA SER A 539 -6.97 -8.00 4.86
C SER A 539 -7.86 -7.59 6.06
N THR A 540 -9.05 -7.03 5.80
CA THR A 540 -10.09 -6.81 6.82
C THR A 540 -10.62 -8.12 7.43
N SER A 541 -10.47 -9.25 6.73
CA SER A 541 -10.91 -10.57 7.18
C SER A 541 -10.17 -11.05 8.43
N THR A 542 -10.91 -11.52 9.44
CA THR A 542 -10.30 -12.09 10.66
C THR A 542 -10.33 -13.62 10.62
N PRO A 543 -9.17 -14.30 10.46
CA PRO A 543 -9.13 -15.75 10.40
C PRO A 543 -9.52 -16.38 11.75
N PRO A 544 -10.06 -17.62 11.74
CA PRO A 544 -10.49 -18.27 12.97
C PRO A 544 -9.28 -18.61 13.87
N LEU A 545 -9.47 -18.52 15.19
CA LEU A 545 -8.42 -18.76 16.21
C LEU A 545 -7.62 -20.07 16.02
N ARG A 546 -8.24 -21.09 15.43
CA ARG A 546 -7.59 -22.38 15.13
C ARG A 546 -6.47 -22.30 14.10
N ALA A 547 -6.48 -21.29 13.23
CA ALA A 547 -5.49 -21.10 12.18
C ALA A 547 -4.13 -20.60 12.72
N GLN A 548 -4.08 -20.07 13.97
CA GLN A 548 -2.86 -19.58 14.63
C GLN A 548 -2.04 -18.58 13.78
N ILE A 549 -2.71 -17.82 12.92
CA ILE A 549 -2.07 -16.83 12.05
C ILE A 549 -1.60 -15.63 12.90
N PRO A 550 -0.42 -15.05 12.63
CA PRO A 550 0.05 -13.84 13.28
C PRO A 550 -0.95 -12.67 13.15
N GLN A 551 -1.16 -11.93 14.23
CA GLN A 551 -1.99 -10.72 14.21
C GLN A 551 -1.16 -9.54 13.72
N ARG A 552 -1.19 -9.28 12.42
CA ARG A 552 -0.44 -8.21 11.75
C ARG A 552 -1.36 -7.06 11.34
N PRO A 553 -0.84 -5.82 11.20
CA PRO A 553 -1.57 -4.74 10.54
C PRO A 553 -1.90 -5.10 9.09
N ILE A 554 -2.83 -4.35 8.49
CA ILE A 554 -3.14 -4.46 7.07
C ILE A 554 -1.91 -3.96 6.29
N PRO A 555 -1.34 -4.75 5.35
CA PRO A 555 -0.08 -4.42 4.69
C PRO A 555 -0.09 -3.16 3.80
N LEU A 556 -1.24 -2.80 3.24
CA LEU A 556 -1.41 -1.60 2.42
C LEU A 556 -2.18 -0.54 3.20
N GLU A 557 -1.64 0.68 3.26
CA GLU A 557 -2.24 1.82 3.94
C GLU A 557 -2.65 2.89 2.92
N ALA A 558 -3.82 3.51 3.07
CA ALA A 558 -4.24 4.57 2.13
C ALA A 558 -3.26 5.76 2.09
N SER A 559 -2.61 6.07 3.21
CA SER A 559 -1.61 7.15 3.33
C SER A 559 -0.23 6.79 2.75
N GLN A 560 -0.03 5.59 2.24
CA GLN A 560 1.25 5.17 1.66
C GLN A 560 1.52 5.95 0.36
N ARG A 561 2.74 6.46 0.18
CA ARG A 561 3.09 7.40 -0.91
C ARG A 561 3.06 6.76 -2.30
N GLN A 562 3.36 5.47 -2.40
CA GLN A 562 3.44 4.76 -3.67
C GLN A 562 2.70 3.43 -3.56
N MET A 563 1.88 3.14 -4.56
CA MET A 563 1.23 1.86 -4.81
C MET A 563 1.28 1.61 -6.32
N THR A 564 1.60 0.38 -6.70
CA THR A 564 1.40 -0.07 -8.09
C THR A 564 -0.10 -0.11 -8.43
N ASP A 565 -0.44 -0.07 -9.72
CA ASP A 565 -1.85 -0.21 -10.14
C ASP A 565 -2.51 -1.49 -9.63
N MET A 566 -1.75 -2.59 -9.61
CA MET A 566 -2.29 -3.87 -9.13
C MET A 566 -2.47 -3.87 -7.60
N GLU A 567 -1.61 -3.19 -6.84
CA GLU A 567 -1.81 -3.00 -5.40
C GLU A 567 -3.01 -2.09 -5.12
N ALA A 568 -3.20 -1.03 -5.88
CA ALA A 568 -4.38 -0.16 -5.75
C ALA A 568 -5.67 -0.90 -6.12
N ASN A 569 -5.65 -1.71 -7.19
CA ASN A 569 -6.75 -2.62 -7.55
C ASN A 569 -7.03 -3.64 -6.44
N ALA A 570 -5.99 -4.27 -5.88
CA ALA A 570 -6.14 -5.19 -4.76
C ALA A 570 -6.67 -4.49 -3.49
N TYR A 571 -6.29 -3.23 -3.26
CA TYR A 571 -6.79 -2.40 -2.16
C TYR A 571 -8.31 -2.21 -2.27
N ILE A 572 -8.80 -1.69 -3.41
CA ILE A 572 -10.24 -1.46 -3.61
C ILE A 572 -11.02 -2.79 -3.68
N ALA A 573 -10.45 -3.86 -4.25
CA ALA A 573 -11.14 -5.13 -4.37
C ALA A 573 -11.26 -5.88 -3.03
N ALA A 574 -10.22 -5.85 -2.19
CA ALA A 574 -10.16 -6.65 -0.97
C ALA A 574 -10.51 -5.87 0.31
N LEU A 575 -10.22 -4.57 0.39
CA LEU A 575 -10.34 -3.80 1.64
C LEU A 575 -11.62 -2.96 1.70
N TYR A 576 -12.01 -2.30 0.60
CA TYR A 576 -13.19 -1.42 0.58
C TYR A 576 -14.47 -2.11 1.09
N PRO A 577 -14.85 -3.33 0.66
CA PRO A 577 -16.08 -3.97 1.11
C PRO A 577 -16.16 -4.10 2.64
N GLY A 578 -15.07 -4.57 3.27
CA GLY A 578 -14.99 -4.74 4.72
C GLY A 578 -14.87 -3.43 5.48
N MET A 579 -14.12 -2.45 4.95
CA MET A 579 -14.00 -1.10 5.54
C MET A 579 -15.33 -0.36 5.49
N TYR A 580 -16.00 -0.36 4.34
CA TYR A 580 -17.35 0.21 4.17
C TYR A 580 -18.33 -0.40 5.17
N ALA A 581 -18.42 -1.74 5.24
CA ALA A 581 -19.38 -2.41 6.12
C ALA A 581 -19.13 -2.12 7.61
N SER A 582 -17.86 -2.16 8.04
CA SER A 582 -17.50 -1.88 9.44
C SER A 582 -17.72 -0.41 9.80
N VAL A 583 -17.38 0.53 8.93
CA VAL A 583 -17.64 1.97 9.13
C VAL A 583 -19.13 2.27 9.16
N LEU A 584 -19.91 1.74 8.20
CA LEU A 584 -21.37 1.91 8.15
C LEU A 584 -22.04 1.45 9.45
N SER A 585 -21.66 0.27 9.95
CA SER A 585 -22.16 -0.27 11.22
C SER A 585 -21.93 0.69 12.39
N VAL A 586 -20.73 1.28 12.48
CA VAL A 586 -20.40 2.23 13.54
C VAL A 586 -21.12 3.57 13.36
N LEU A 587 -21.23 4.09 12.14
CA LEU A 587 -21.97 5.32 11.85
C LEU A 587 -23.46 5.19 12.20
N VAL A 588 -24.07 4.05 11.89
CA VAL A 588 -25.47 3.76 12.27
C VAL A 588 -25.63 3.74 13.79
N GLU A 589 -24.70 3.12 14.53
CA GLU A 589 -24.70 3.16 16.00
C GLU A 589 -24.55 4.59 16.54
N VAL A 590 -23.66 5.40 15.95
CA VAL A 590 -23.47 6.80 16.33
C VAL A 590 -24.75 7.60 16.08
N ARG A 591 -25.38 7.47 14.90
CA ARG A 591 -26.65 8.11 14.54
C ARG A 591 -27.76 7.71 15.52
N LYS A 592 -27.86 6.42 15.88
CA LYS A 592 -28.84 5.93 16.87
C LYS A 592 -28.63 6.56 18.25
N ARG A 593 -27.38 6.77 18.69
CA ARG A 593 -27.07 7.30 20.03
C ARG A 593 -27.14 8.82 20.15
N LEU A 594 -26.74 9.54 19.11
CA LEU A 594 -26.81 11.01 19.09
C LEU A 594 -28.23 11.49 18.76
N GLY A 595 -28.98 10.71 17.98
CA GLY A 595 -30.35 11.01 17.58
C GLY A 595 -30.45 11.60 16.18
N THR A 596 -31.68 11.75 15.70
CA THR A 596 -32.02 12.33 14.39
C THR A 596 -31.64 13.81 14.31
N ASP A 597 -31.88 14.57 15.38
CA ASP A 597 -31.64 16.01 15.40
C ASP A 597 -30.17 16.33 15.12
N TRP A 598 -29.24 15.55 15.66
CA TRP A 598 -27.80 15.71 15.43
C TRP A 598 -27.44 15.64 13.94
N ILE A 599 -27.91 14.61 13.23
CA ILE A 599 -27.56 14.44 11.81
C ILE A 599 -28.30 15.46 10.94
N ARG A 600 -29.53 15.84 11.29
CA ARG A 600 -30.31 16.86 10.58
C ARG A 600 -29.71 18.25 10.73
N GLU A 601 -29.20 18.59 11.92
CA GLU A 601 -28.45 19.83 12.16
C GLU A 601 -27.18 19.87 11.31
N LEU A 602 -26.44 18.76 11.21
CA LEU A 602 -25.27 18.65 10.35
C LEU A 602 -25.60 18.86 8.86
N ILE A 603 -26.66 18.21 8.37
CA ILE A 603 -27.13 18.33 6.99
C ILE A 603 -27.59 19.76 6.67
N SER A 604 -28.24 20.42 7.63
CA SER A 604 -28.80 21.78 7.46
C SER A 604 -27.76 22.90 7.46
N LYS A 605 -26.48 22.60 7.71
CA LYS A 605 -25.39 23.59 7.64
C LYS A 605 -25.25 24.13 6.20
N LYS A 606 -24.92 25.41 6.06
CA LYS A 606 -24.75 26.06 4.74
C LYS A 606 -23.76 25.36 3.81
N GLU A 607 -22.66 24.84 4.35
CA GLU A 607 -21.62 24.09 3.60
C GLU A 607 -21.81 22.56 3.72
N GLY A 608 -22.88 22.12 4.38
CA GLY A 608 -23.11 20.72 4.77
C GLY A 608 -22.09 20.21 5.81
N PRO A 609 -22.14 18.90 6.13
CA PRO A 609 -21.20 18.28 7.05
C PRO A 609 -19.79 18.18 6.46
N HIS A 610 -18.77 18.44 7.28
CA HIS A 610 -17.37 18.25 6.91
C HIS A 610 -16.84 16.93 7.47
N ILE A 611 -16.56 15.96 6.57
CA ILE A 611 -16.03 14.64 6.95
C ILE A 611 -14.58 14.45 6.48
N LEU A 612 -13.77 13.82 7.33
CA LEU A 612 -12.44 13.32 7.01
C LEU A 612 -12.39 11.80 7.10
N ASP A 613 -12.06 11.13 6.00
CA ASP A 613 -11.62 9.73 5.99
C ASP A 613 -10.09 9.70 6.05
N ALA A 614 -9.55 9.31 7.20
CA ALA A 614 -8.14 9.38 7.49
C ALA A 614 -7.32 8.20 6.92
N SER A 615 -7.97 7.10 6.48
CA SER A 615 -7.23 5.87 6.14
C SER A 615 -7.98 4.78 5.37
N ALA A 616 -9.29 4.90 5.14
CA ALA A 616 -10.05 3.94 4.36
C ALA A 616 -9.94 4.18 2.84
N GLY A 617 -9.18 5.21 2.44
CA GLY A 617 -8.96 5.57 1.05
C GLY A 617 -10.23 6.00 0.31
N GLY A 618 -11.31 6.34 1.02
CA GLY A 618 -12.59 6.73 0.43
C GLY A 618 -13.79 5.88 0.88
N ALA A 619 -13.55 4.63 1.30
CA ALA A 619 -14.61 3.72 1.72
C ALA A 619 -15.44 4.26 2.91
N GLY A 620 -14.81 5.04 3.81
CA GLY A 620 -15.51 5.65 4.94
C GLY A 620 -16.43 6.80 4.51
N VAL A 621 -16.03 7.57 3.50
CA VAL A 621 -16.88 8.62 2.92
C VAL A 621 -18.09 8.02 2.20
N LEU A 622 -17.92 6.92 1.46
CA LEU A 622 -19.04 6.22 0.81
C LEU A 622 -20.08 5.78 1.85
N ALA A 623 -19.64 5.13 2.93
CA ALA A 623 -20.53 4.73 4.02
C ALA A 623 -21.26 5.93 4.67
N TRP A 624 -20.56 7.05 4.87
CA TRP A 624 -21.16 8.28 5.41
C TRP A 624 -22.23 8.88 4.48
N ARG A 625 -21.97 8.88 3.17
CA ARG A 625 -22.92 9.39 2.16
C ARG A 625 -24.21 8.60 2.12
N ASP A 626 -24.15 7.30 2.34
CA ASP A 626 -25.35 6.46 2.40
C ASP A 626 -26.15 6.70 3.68
N VAL A 627 -25.49 6.98 4.81
CA VAL A 627 -26.17 7.41 6.04
C VAL A 627 -26.86 8.77 5.84
N ILE A 628 -26.20 9.73 5.20
CA ILE A 628 -26.81 11.01 4.83
C ILE A 628 -27.98 10.80 3.88
N ARG A 629 -27.82 9.98 2.84
CA ARG A 629 -28.88 9.69 1.86
C ARG A 629 -30.12 9.16 2.55
N ALA A 630 -29.96 8.15 3.39
CA ALA A 630 -31.05 7.54 4.12
C ALA A 630 -31.75 8.55 5.06
N GLU A 631 -31.00 9.41 5.74
CA GLU A 631 -31.61 10.47 6.57
C GLU A 631 -32.33 11.52 5.72
N TRP A 632 -31.76 11.90 4.58
CA TRP A 632 -32.35 12.88 3.67
C TRP A 632 -33.65 12.38 3.03
N GLU A 633 -33.68 11.12 2.57
CA GLU A 633 -34.87 10.47 2.04
C GLU A 633 -36.01 10.43 3.08
N LEU A 634 -35.67 10.31 4.38
CA LEU A 634 -36.65 10.42 5.46
C LEU A 634 -37.10 11.87 5.72
N MET A 635 -36.22 12.86 5.55
CA MET A 635 -36.56 14.28 5.71
C MET A 635 -37.42 14.81 4.56
N VAL A 636 -37.17 14.35 3.33
CA VAL A 636 -37.82 14.81 2.10
C VAL A 636 -38.26 13.60 1.26
N PRO A 637 -39.38 12.94 1.61
CA PRO A 637 -39.83 11.71 0.94
C PRO A 637 -40.16 11.87 -0.54
N ASP A 638 -40.66 13.06 -0.93
CA ASP A 638 -41.03 13.37 -2.31
C ASP A 638 -39.83 13.82 -3.19
N HIS A 639 -38.60 13.76 -2.64
CA HIS A 639 -37.39 14.14 -3.38
C HIS A 639 -37.16 13.18 -4.56
N PRO A 640 -37.06 13.66 -5.81
CA PRO A 640 -36.81 12.80 -6.95
C PRO A 640 -35.47 12.08 -6.81
N LYS A 641 -35.46 10.75 -7.02
CA LYS A 641 -34.23 9.94 -6.94
C LYS A 641 -33.08 10.42 -7.84
N THR A 642 -33.40 11.18 -8.89
CA THR A 642 -32.43 11.73 -9.85
C THR A 642 -31.84 13.07 -9.43
N GLN A 643 -32.40 13.75 -8.42
CA GLN A 643 -31.90 15.03 -7.94
C GLN A 643 -30.83 14.86 -6.86
N PRO A 644 -29.79 15.73 -6.85
CA PRO A 644 -28.73 15.64 -5.83
C PRO A 644 -29.27 15.96 -4.44
N TYR A 645 -28.68 15.32 -3.43
CA TYR A 645 -28.92 15.59 -2.01
C TYR A 645 -27.65 16.18 -1.35
N PRO A 646 -27.77 16.94 -0.26
CA PRO A 646 -26.64 17.61 0.37
C PRO A 646 -25.67 16.61 1.03
N VAL A 647 -24.55 16.33 0.38
CA VAL A 647 -23.48 15.45 0.91
C VAL A 647 -22.42 16.18 1.75
N GLY A 648 -22.39 17.51 1.69
CA GLY A 648 -21.38 18.34 2.33
C GLY A 648 -19.98 18.20 1.70
N ARG A 649 -18.94 18.57 2.46
CA ARG A 649 -17.54 18.51 2.01
C ARG A 649 -16.86 17.26 2.53
N SER A 650 -16.31 16.47 1.63
CA SER A 650 -15.55 15.25 1.97
C SER A 650 -14.05 15.48 1.80
N THR A 651 -13.25 14.99 2.73
CA THR A 651 -11.79 14.94 2.61
C THR A 651 -11.30 13.52 2.83
N VAL A 652 -10.43 13.03 1.96
CA VAL A 652 -9.89 11.66 2.01
C VAL A 652 -8.37 11.73 2.04
N VAL A 653 -7.75 10.96 2.93
CA VAL A 653 -6.29 10.80 2.95
C VAL A 653 -5.89 9.65 2.03
N THR A 654 -5.21 9.97 0.94
CA THR A 654 -4.63 9.02 -0.03
C THR A 654 -3.25 9.52 -0.44
N GLY A 655 -2.21 8.79 -0.03
CA GLY A 655 -0.82 9.14 -0.32
C GLY A 655 -0.39 8.82 -1.75
N SER A 656 -0.95 7.75 -2.33
CA SER A 656 -0.61 7.30 -3.67
C SER A 656 -1.60 7.77 -4.71
N ASP A 657 -1.06 8.25 -5.84
CA ASP A 657 -1.82 8.77 -6.96
C ASP A 657 -2.66 7.70 -7.64
N THR A 658 -2.17 6.45 -7.73
CA THR A 658 -2.90 5.32 -8.33
C THR A 658 -4.17 4.97 -7.55
N LEU A 659 -4.12 5.00 -6.22
CA LEU A 659 -5.31 4.82 -5.36
C LEU A 659 -6.22 6.05 -5.43
N ARG A 660 -5.65 7.26 -5.46
CA ARG A 660 -6.40 8.52 -5.56
C ARG A 660 -7.24 8.58 -6.83
N THR A 661 -6.67 8.22 -7.98
CA THR A 661 -7.38 8.21 -9.28
C THR A 661 -8.55 7.23 -9.28
N ARG A 662 -8.40 6.05 -8.66
CA ARG A 662 -9.51 5.09 -8.53
C ARG A 662 -10.59 5.60 -7.58
N ALA A 663 -10.19 6.18 -6.46
CA ALA A 663 -11.12 6.72 -5.47
C ALA A 663 -11.89 7.93 -6.02
N SER A 664 -11.25 8.80 -6.81
CA SER A 664 -11.88 10.00 -7.38
C SER A 664 -13.00 9.66 -8.38
N LEU A 665 -12.91 8.54 -9.09
CA LEU A 665 -13.98 8.04 -9.98
C LEU A 665 -15.28 7.72 -9.22
N MET A 666 -15.19 7.40 -7.93
CA MET A 666 -16.36 7.06 -7.08
C MET A 666 -16.79 8.23 -6.18
N LEU A 667 -15.95 9.25 -6.01
CA LEU A 667 -16.09 10.26 -4.97
C LEU A 667 -16.19 11.67 -5.53
N GLU A 668 -17.42 12.08 -5.86
CA GLU A 668 -17.72 13.48 -6.23
C GLU A 668 -17.44 14.45 -5.06
N ASN A 669 -17.14 15.73 -5.33
CA ASN A 669 -16.97 16.79 -4.31
C ASN A 669 -16.04 16.43 -3.14
N THR A 670 -14.93 15.74 -3.44
CA THR A 670 -13.98 15.23 -2.43
C THR A 670 -12.61 15.84 -2.61
N SER A 671 -12.03 16.36 -1.53
CA SER A 671 -10.64 16.82 -1.49
C SER A 671 -9.71 15.69 -1.06
N PHE A 672 -8.66 15.40 -1.83
CA PHE A 672 -7.67 14.39 -1.46
C PHE A 672 -6.45 15.03 -0.80
N LEU A 673 -5.99 14.45 0.31
CA LEU A 673 -4.79 14.87 1.03
C LEU A 673 -3.76 13.74 0.99
N PRO A 674 -2.49 14.01 0.63
CA PRO A 674 -1.45 12.98 0.61
C PRO A 674 -1.07 12.50 2.02
N ARG A 675 -1.24 13.37 3.02
CA ARG A 675 -0.96 13.08 4.44
C ARG A 675 -1.81 13.95 5.35
N LEU A 676 -2.00 13.51 6.59
CA LEU A 676 -2.69 14.29 7.61
C LEU A 676 -1.91 15.59 7.94
N PRO A 677 -2.60 16.74 8.06
CA PRO A 677 -2.00 17.96 8.56
C PRO A 677 -1.51 17.79 10.00
N ASP A 678 -0.33 18.31 10.31
CA ASP A 678 0.24 18.24 11.65
C ASP A 678 0.01 19.55 12.40
N TYR A 679 -1.11 19.66 13.10
CA TYR A 679 -1.45 20.84 13.92
C TYR A 679 -0.81 20.84 15.31
N VAL A 680 -0.18 19.74 15.74
CA VAL A 680 0.45 19.63 17.07
C VAL A 680 1.67 20.55 17.14
N HIS A 681 2.45 20.59 16.07
CA HIS A 681 3.69 21.37 15.99
C HIS A 681 3.49 22.74 15.32
N ILE A 682 2.24 23.16 15.09
CA ILE A 682 1.94 24.46 14.48
C ILE A 682 1.89 25.55 15.54
N ARG A 683 2.68 26.60 15.34
CA ARG A 683 2.75 27.77 16.22
C ARG A 683 1.38 28.42 16.40
N GLU A 684 1.01 28.68 17.65
CA GLU A 684 -0.24 29.37 17.99
C GLU A 684 -0.14 30.89 17.87
N LYS A 685 1.10 31.42 17.93
CA LYS A 685 1.41 32.86 17.83
C LYS A 685 2.56 33.09 16.84
N PRO A 686 2.70 34.31 16.29
CA PRO A 686 3.92 34.74 15.61
C PRO A 686 5.17 34.48 16.47
N THR A 687 6.21 33.92 15.88
CA THR A 687 7.49 33.68 16.54
C THR A 687 8.51 34.72 16.08
N LEU A 688 9.61 34.87 16.82
CA LEU A 688 10.70 35.80 16.46
C LEU A 688 11.28 35.55 15.05
N ASN A 689 11.15 34.31 14.54
CA ASN A 689 11.65 33.90 13.23
C ASN A 689 10.57 33.93 12.13
N ASP A 690 9.29 34.10 12.48
CA ASP A 690 8.18 34.10 11.54
C ASP A 690 6.99 34.93 12.06
N GLU A 691 6.90 36.17 11.55
CA GLU A 691 5.88 37.16 11.91
C GLU A 691 4.49 36.89 11.30
N ARG A 692 4.37 35.92 10.38
CA ARG A 692 3.08 35.68 9.68
C ARG A 692 1.99 35.27 10.67
N ALA A 693 0.73 35.50 10.33
CA ALA A 693 -0.38 34.97 11.13
C ALA A 693 -0.34 33.42 11.13
N PRO A 694 -0.70 32.77 12.25
CA PRO A 694 -0.77 31.31 12.29
C PRO A 694 -1.77 30.79 11.24
N PRO A 695 -1.45 29.68 10.54
CA PRO A 695 -2.32 29.14 9.50
C PRO A 695 -3.67 28.74 10.11
N LYS A 696 -4.77 29.02 9.39
CA LYS A 696 -6.12 28.64 9.83
C LYS A 696 -6.20 27.11 9.95
N ARG A 697 -6.52 26.60 11.15
CA ARG A 697 -6.72 25.18 11.41
C ARG A 697 -8.01 24.71 10.73
N LYS A 698 -7.94 23.78 9.78
CA LYS A 698 -9.13 23.12 9.23
C LYS A 698 -9.68 22.16 10.28
N GLN A 699 -10.97 22.24 10.54
CA GLN A 699 -11.69 21.40 11.49
C GLN A 699 -12.72 20.55 10.76
N TYR A 700 -12.92 19.33 11.25
CA TYR A 700 -13.88 18.38 10.70
C TYR A 700 -14.96 18.06 11.73
N ASP A 701 -16.20 17.99 11.26
CA ASP A 701 -17.34 17.57 12.10
C ASP A 701 -17.27 16.07 12.40
N ILE A 702 -16.78 15.27 11.45
CA ILE A 702 -16.65 13.83 11.59
C ILE A 702 -15.29 13.39 11.07
N ILE A 703 -14.58 12.58 11.85
CA ILE A 703 -13.32 11.94 11.45
C ILE A 703 -13.48 10.43 11.60
N VAL A 704 -13.22 9.70 10.52
CA VAL A 704 -13.23 8.23 10.49
C VAL A 704 -11.83 7.74 10.19
N ALA A 705 -11.26 6.93 11.08
CA ALA A 705 -9.90 6.40 10.98
C ALA A 705 -9.87 4.88 11.22
N PRO A 706 -10.24 4.07 10.21
CA PRO A 706 -10.13 2.62 10.28
C PRO A 706 -8.70 2.15 10.02
N HIS A 707 -8.21 1.22 10.84
CA HIS A 707 -6.95 0.49 10.65
C HIS A 707 -5.67 1.36 10.65
N THR A 708 -5.66 2.51 11.35
CA THR A 708 -4.47 3.41 11.42
C THR A 708 -3.48 3.11 12.53
N LEU A 709 -3.94 2.46 13.61
CA LEU A 709 -3.16 2.44 14.86
C LEU A 709 -2.24 1.23 14.93
N LEU A 710 -2.67 0.07 14.43
CA LEU A 710 -1.96 -1.19 14.58
C LEU A 710 -0.65 -1.22 13.76
N GLY A 711 -0.55 -0.45 12.69
CA GLY A 711 0.66 -0.29 11.88
C GLY A 711 1.78 0.46 12.59
N ILE A 712 1.45 1.29 13.59
CA ILE A 712 2.41 2.10 14.33
C ILE A 712 2.97 1.28 15.51
N GLU A 713 4.26 0.93 15.44
CA GLU A 713 4.89 0.04 16.42
C GLU A 713 5.00 0.69 17.81
N GLU A 714 5.51 1.92 17.87
CA GLU A 714 5.78 2.65 19.09
C GLU A 714 4.51 3.25 19.71
N GLU A 715 4.37 3.08 21.03
CA GLU A 715 3.19 3.58 21.75
C GLU A 715 3.09 5.11 21.77
N PHE A 716 4.23 5.82 21.82
CA PHE A 716 4.23 7.27 21.81
C PHE A 716 3.79 7.85 20.46
N LEU A 717 4.23 7.25 19.34
CA LEU A 717 3.77 7.63 17.99
C LEU A 717 2.27 7.36 17.81
N ARG A 718 1.75 6.26 18.36
CA ARG A 718 0.30 6.00 18.38
C ARG A 718 -0.46 7.08 19.14
N LYS A 719 0.06 7.51 20.29
CA LYS A 719 -0.54 8.60 21.08
C LYS A 719 -0.51 9.92 20.31
N GLU A 720 0.63 10.25 19.70
CA GLU A 720 0.79 11.44 18.86
C GLU A 720 -0.18 11.41 17.66
N HIS A 721 -0.38 10.26 17.02
CA HIS A 721 -1.34 10.12 15.92
C HIS A 721 -2.79 10.36 16.37
N VAL A 722 -3.19 9.80 17.52
CA VAL A 722 -4.52 10.05 18.11
C VAL A 722 -4.69 11.53 18.47
N GLU A 723 -3.64 12.17 18.97
CA GLU A 723 -3.63 13.61 19.27
C GLU A 723 -3.77 14.47 18.02
N LYS A 724 -3.11 14.12 16.90
CA LYS A 724 -3.30 14.80 15.61
C LYS A 724 -4.76 14.72 15.16
N LEU A 725 -5.39 13.55 15.25
CA LEU A 725 -6.81 13.38 14.92
C LEU A 725 -7.72 14.18 15.85
N TRP A 726 -7.43 14.22 17.16
CA TRP A 726 -8.19 15.02 18.12
C TRP A 726 -8.13 16.52 17.79
N ASN A 727 -6.96 17.04 17.42
CA ASN A 727 -6.76 18.44 17.07
C ASN A 727 -7.42 18.86 15.74
N LEU A 728 -7.61 17.91 14.83
CA LEU A 728 -8.36 18.11 13.58
C LEU A 728 -9.88 18.12 13.81
N LEU A 729 -10.35 17.61 14.96
CA LEU A 729 -11.76 17.49 15.27
C LEU A 729 -12.36 18.83 15.71
N ASN A 730 -13.55 19.15 15.20
CA ASN A 730 -14.31 20.32 15.61
C ASN A 730 -14.52 20.32 17.14
N PRO A 731 -14.05 21.35 17.87
CA PRO A 731 -14.18 21.41 19.33
C PRO A 731 -15.62 21.63 19.78
N ASN A 732 -16.55 21.98 18.88
CA ASN A 732 -17.96 22.24 19.20
C ASN A 732 -18.85 21.09 18.71
N GLY A 733 -18.62 19.87 19.20
CA GLY A 733 -19.50 18.72 18.94
C GLY A 733 -19.02 17.76 17.85
N GLY A 734 -17.76 17.84 17.41
CA GLY A 734 -17.20 16.92 16.42
C GLY A 734 -17.11 15.48 16.91
N VAL A 735 -17.25 14.51 16.00
CA VAL A 735 -17.22 13.06 16.29
C VAL A 735 -15.98 12.39 15.69
N LEU A 736 -15.16 11.77 16.54
CA LEU A 736 -14.01 10.95 16.14
C LEU A 736 -14.32 9.47 16.26
N ILE A 737 -14.11 8.72 15.18
CA ILE A 737 -14.33 7.28 15.10
C ILE A 737 -13.01 6.59 14.77
N LEU A 738 -12.51 5.78 15.71
CA LEU A 738 -11.34 4.94 15.53
C LEU A 738 -11.78 3.48 15.44
N LEU A 739 -11.30 2.75 14.43
CA LEU A 739 -11.62 1.33 14.25
C LEU A 739 -10.35 0.53 13.98
N GLU A 740 -10.28 -0.69 14.49
CA GLU A 740 -9.22 -1.64 14.19
C GLU A 740 -9.75 -3.04 14.00
N LYS A 741 -8.91 -3.92 13.48
CA LYS A 741 -9.27 -5.32 13.25
C LYS A 741 -9.62 -6.03 14.55
N GLY A 742 -10.67 -6.84 14.52
CA GLY A 742 -11.32 -7.49 15.67
C GLY A 742 -10.55 -8.69 16.21
N HIS A 743 -9.27 -8.50 16.52
CA HIS A 743 -8.41 -9.45 17.21
C HIS A 743 -7.72 -8.76 18.39
N GLN A 744 -6.93 -9.53 19.14
CA GLN A 744 -6.34 -9.06 20.39
C GLN A 744 -5.52 -7.77 20.23
N ARG A 745 -4.58 -7.72 19.27
CA ARG A 745 -3.75 -6.52 19.06
C ARG A 745 -4.54 -5.28 18.60
N GLY A 746 -5.56 -5.45 17.76
CA GLY A 746 -6.42 -4.33 17.34
C GLY A 746 -7.25 -3.78 18.50
N PHE A 747 -7.78 -4.66 19.36
CA PHE A 747 -8.41 -4.23 20.61
C PHE A 747 -7.44 -3.48 21.54
N GLU A 748 -6.20 -3.95 21.69
CA GLU A 748 -5.18 -3.27 22.51
C GLU A 748 -4.86 -1.86 21.98
N ALA A 749 -4.81 -1.66 20.66
CA ALA A 749 -4.61 -0.36 20.06
C ALA A 749 -5.77 0.61 20.37
N ILE A 750 -7.01 0.17 20.17
CA ILE A 750 -8.22 0.99 20.43
C ILE A 750 -8.40 1.27 21.91
N ALA A 751 -8.16 0.27 22.77
CA ALA A 751 -8.26 0.44 24.21
C ALA A 751 -7.17 1.39 24.76
N GLY A 752 -5.97 1.36 24.17
CA GLY A 752 -4.90 2.32 24.45
C GLY A 752 -5.28 3.75 24.06
N ALA A 753 -5.84 3.94 22.85
CA ALA A 753 -6.35 5.24 22.41
C ALA A 753 -7.47 5.76 23.33
N ARG A 754 -8.41 4.89 23.71
CA ARG A 754 -9.47 5.19 24.69
C ARG A 754 -8.91 5.66 26.03
N GLU A 755 -7.93 4.93 26.58
CA GLU A 755 -7.32 5.27 27.87
C GLU A 755 -6.59 6.62 27.79
N MET A 756 -5.85 6.88 26.71
CA MET A 756 -5.18 8.16 26.48
C MET A 756 -6.18 9.32 26.44
N LEU A 757 -7.27 9.19 25.65
CA LEU A 757 -8.26 10.25 25.48
C LEU A 757 -8.97 10.59 26.80
N LEU A 758 -9.33 9.59 27.60
CA LEU A 758 -9.91 9.79 28.94
C LEU A 758 -8.93 10.38 29.95
N LYS A 759 -7.64 10.02 29.87
CA LYS A 759 -6.63 10.53 30.81
C LYS A 759 -6.22 11.97 30.50
N ARG A 760 -6.17 12.38 29.23
CA ARG A 760 -5.60 13.67 28.81
C ARG A 760 -6.63 14.69 28.34
N TYR A 761 -7.67 14.29 27.60
CA TYR A 761 -8.53 15.25 26.90
C TYR A 761 -9.95 15.31 27.42
N ILE A 762 -10.55 14.17 27.77
CA ILE A 762 -11.98 14.11 28.11
C ILE A 762 -12.16 14.23 29.62
N SER A 763 -12.89 15.25 30.04
CA SER A 763 -13.38 15.37 31.41
C SER A 763 -14.40 14.27 31.71
N SER A 764 -14.21 13.60 32.84
CA SER A 764 -15.16 12.61 33.37
C SER A 764 -15.41 12.87 34.84
N PRO A 765 -16.59 12.53 35.40
CA PRO A 765 -16.84 12.65 36.83
C PRO A 765 -15.71 12.00 37.65
N GLY A 766 -15.06 12.78 38.51
CA GLY A 766 -13.92 12.34 39.32
C GLY A 766 -12.53 12.43 38.66
N SER A 767 -12.43 12.89 37.40
CA SER A 767 -11.14 13.12 36.71
C SER A 767 -11.25 14.29 35.72
N THR A 768 -11.17 15.51 36.25
CA THR A 768 -11.30 16.78 35.52
C THR A 768 -9.96 17.42 35.12
N GLN A 769 -8.88 17.04 35.79
CA GLN A 769 -7.52 17.57 35.57
C GLN A 769 -6.52 16.42 35.43
N TYR A 770 -5.38 16.70 34.81
CA TYR A 770 -4.22 15.81 34.82
C TYR A 770 -2.91 16.59 35.00
N THR A 771 -1.94 15.99 35.67
CA THR A 771 -0.61 16.57 35.87
C THR A 771 0.26 16.34 34.63
N ASN A 772 0.87 17.39 34.10
CA ASN A 772 1.83 17.25 33.01
C ASN A 772 3.24 16.97 33.55
N PHE A 773 3.70 15.72 33.46
CA PHE A 773 5.08 15.36 33.81
C PHE A 773 6.01 15.74 32.66
N THR A 774 6.43 17.00 32.58
CA THR A 774 7.54 17.41 31.71
C THR A 774 8.89 17.22 32.40
N GLU A 775 9.93 16.80 31.66
CA GLU A 775 11.32 16.63 32.16
C GLU A 775 12.02 17.95 32.54
N SER A 776 11.31 19.08 32.53
CA SER A 776 11.85 20.39 32.90
C SER A 776 11.58 20.70 34.38
N PRO A 777 12.50 21.33 35.13
CA PRO A 777 12.38 21.53 36.58
C PRO A 777 11.35 22.60 37.00
N VAL A 778 10.44 22.98 36.11
CA VAL A 778 9.48 24.08 36.31
C VAL A 778 8.13 23.45 36.61
N GLU A 779 7.74 23.51 37.89
CA GLU A 779 6.44 23.26 38.52
C GLU A 779 5.44 22.35 37.78
N ASP A 780 5.01 21.27 38.46
CA ASP A 780 3.90 20.41 38.03
C ASP A 780 2.66 21.28 37.70
N THR A 781 2.36 21.46 36.43
CA THR A 781 1.18 22.21 35.98
C THR A 781 0.01 21.25 35.79
N ASP A 782 -1.07 21.49 36.52
CA ASP A 782 -2.35 20.81 36.33
C ASP A 782 -3.05 21.37 35.09
N ILE A 783 -3.30 20.52 34.10
CA ILE A 783 -4.01 20.89 32.87
C ILE A 783 -5.47 20.44 33.00
N GLU A 784 -6.39 21.39 32.77
CA GLU A 784 -7.83 21.11 32.72
C GLU A 784 -8.19 20.34 31.45
N LYS A 785 -9.01 19.30 31.61
CA LYS A 785 -9.53 18.53 30.49
C LYS A 785 -10.70 19.23 29.84
N GLU A 786 -10.88 18.99 28.55
CA GLU A 786 -11.99 19.51 27.78
C GLU A 786 -13.28 18.73 28.03
N LEU A 787 -14.43 19.36 27.75
CA LEU A 787 -15.71 18.65 27.68
C LEU A 787 -15.70 17.64 26.53
N GLY A 788 -16.28 16.47 26.75
CA GLY A 788 -16.41 15.44 25.74
C GLY A 788 -16.98 14.15 26.31
N MET A 789 -17.32 13.21 25.43
CA MET A 789 -17.88 11.94 25.86
C MET A 789 -17.63 10.81 24.85
N ILE A 790 -17.55 9.58 25.35
CA ILE A 790 -17.64 8.36 24.57
C ILE A 790 -19.10 8.17 24.16
N ILE A 791 -19.34 8.17 22.85
CA ILE A 791 -20.65 7.86 22.26
C ILE A 791 -20.85 6.35 22.26
N ALA A 792 -19.89 5.59 21.73
CA ALA A 792 -19.99 4.13 21.54
C ALA A 792 -18.58 3.50 21.46
N PRO A 793 -18.45 2.17 21.61
CA PRO A 793 -19.45 1.20 22.04
C PRO A 793 -19.71 1.24 23.55
N CYS A 794 -18.73 1.68 24.34
CA CYS A 794 -18.82 1.71 25.80
C CYS A 794 -19.94 2.65 26.27
N THR A 795 -20.66 2.24 27.30
CA THR A 795 -21.68 3.05 28.00
C THR A 795 -21.14 3.67 29.29
N ASN A 796 -19.82 3.65 29.47
CA ASN A 796 -19.13 4.19 30.63
C ASN A 796 -17.80 4.86 30.23
N HIS A 797 -17.38 5.80 31.07
CA HIS A 797 -16.15 6.57 30.93
C HIS A 797 -15.05 6.14 31.91
N GLU A 798 -15.28 5.04 32.63
CA GLU A 798 -14.31 4.41 33.52
C GLU A 798 -13.19 3.72 32.74
N LYS A 799 -12.14 3.25 33.43
CA LYS A 799 -11.14 2.38 32.80
C LYS A 799 -11.80 1.11 32.25
N CYS A 800 -11.46 0.73 31.01
CA CYS A 800 -12.06 -0.43 30.36
C CYS A 800 -11.71 -1.72 31.16
N PRO A 801 -12.70 -2.51 31.62
CA PRO A 801 -12.43 -3.70 32.43
C PRO A 801 -11.72 -4.83 31.66
N MET A 802 -11.75 -4.80 30.32
CA MET A 802 -11.00 -5.73 29.47
C MET A 802 -9.57 -5.25 29.14
N PHE A 803 -9.18 -4.06 29.60
CA PHE A 803 -7.87 -3.46 29.37
C PHE A 803 -7.23 -3.03 30.70
N SER A 804 -6.72 -4.00 31.46
CA SER A 804 -6.10 -3.77 32.77
C SER A 804 -4.64 -3.35 32.68
N ALA A 805 -3.85 -3.98 31.80
CA ALA A 805 -2.45 -3.66 31.56
C ALA A 805 -2.23 -3.11 30.13
N PRO A 806 -1.53 -1.97 29.98
CA PRO A 806 -1.14 -1.47 28.67
C PRO A 806 -0.03 -2.34 28.05
N GLY A 807 -0.04 -2.41 26.72
CA GLY A 807 0.90 -3.21 25.93
C GLY A 807 0.47 -4.65 25.66
N HIS A 808 1.31 -5.36 24.90
CA HIS A 808 1.02 -6.71 24.42
C HIS A 808 0.92 -7.72 25.56
N SER A 809 -0.29 -8.25 25.80
CA SER A 809 -0.53 -9.24 26.85
C SER A 809 -0.46 -10.67 26.28
N LYS A 810 0.51 -11.49 26.68
CA LYS A 810 0.56 -12.88 26.21
C LYS A 810 -0.63 -13.67 26.79
N GLY A 811 -1.37 -14.36 25.91
CA GLY A 811 -2.43 -15.29 26.31
C GLY A 811 -3.80 -14.68 26.64
N ARG A 812 -4.05 -13.42 26.27
CA ARG A 812 -5.39 -12.81 26.38
C ARG A 812 -6.39 -13.57 25.49
N LYS A 813 -7.53 -13.91 26.07
CA LYS A 813 -8.63 -14.58 25.35
C LYS A 813 -9.88 -13.73 25.28
N ASP A 814 -10.08 -12.89 26.28
CA ASP A 814 -11.24 -12.05 26.43
C ASP A 814 -10.84 -10.62 26.02
N TYR A 815 -11.48 -10.09 24.97
CA TYR A 815 -11.27 -8.75 24.43
C TYR A 815 -12.57 -8.24 23.78
N CYS A 816 -12.76 -6.92 23.76
CA CYS A 816 -13.99 -6.32 23.25
C CYS A 816 -13.89 -6.11 21.73
N HIS A 817 -14.76 -6.74 20.97
CA HIS A 817 -14.88 -6.58 19.53
C HIS A 817 -16.35 -6.78 19.12
N PHE A 818 -16.63 -6.50 17.85
CA PHE A 818 -17.94 -6.57 17.21
C PHE A 818 -17.78 -7.22 15.84
N GLU A 819 -18.89 -7.62 15.25
CA GLU A 819 -18.92 -8.16 13.89
C GLU A 819 -20.05 -7.53 13.09
N GLN A 820 -19.79 -7.27 11.80
CA GLN A 820 -20.79 -6.86 10.82
C GLN A 820 -20.77 -7.86 9.68
N ARG A 821 -21.93 -8.40 9.32
CA ARG A 821 -22.05 -9.26 8.14
C ARG A 821 -22.24 -8.40 6.90
N TYR A 822 -21.55 -8.76 5.81
CA TYR A 822 -21.85 -8.23 4.48
C TYR A 822 -21.81 -9.33 3.41
N ILE A 823 -22.54 -9.12 2.31
CA ILE A 823 -22.46 -10.00 1.14
C ILE A 823 -21.26 -9.61 0.29
N ARG A 824 -20.37 -10.56 0.02
CA ARG A 824 -19.19 -10.33 -0.80
C ARG A 824 -19.61 -10.00 -2.24
N PRO A 825 -19.09 -8.94 -2.85
CA PRO A 825 -19.30 -8.67 -4.26
C PRO A 825 -18.61 -9.71 -5.15
N GLN A 826 -19.05 -9.85 -6.40
CA GLN A 826 -18.57 -10.90 -7.30
C GLN A 826 -17.05 -10.89 -7.48
N PHE A 827 -16.43 -9.71 -7.61
CA PHE A 827 -14.97 -9.61 -7.74
C PHE A 827 -14.24 -10.19 -6.53
N LEU A 828 -14.72 -9.95 -5.31
CA LEU A 828 -14.11 -10.47 -4.09
C LEU A 828 -14.35 -11.98 -3.92
N GLN A 829 -15.54 -12.47 -4.32
CA GLN A 829 -15.81 -13.92 -4.35
C GLN A 829 -14.82 -14.65 -5.26
N ARG A 830 -14.53 -14.11 -6.45
CA ARG A 830 -13.55 -14.66 -7.40
C ARG A 830 -12.14 -14.68 -6.82
N ILE A 831 -11.69 -13.57 -6.21
CA ILE A 831 -10.35 -13.48 -5.58
C ILE A 831 -10.15 -14.56 -4.50
N LEU A 832 -11.19 -14.81 -3.71
CA LEU A 832 -11.18 -15.81 -2.62
C LEU A 832 -11.43 -17.24 -3.09
N GLY A 833 -11.85 -17.45 -4.35
CA GLY A 833 -12.33 -18.73 -4.84
C GLY A 833 -13.54 -19.26 -4.07
N ALA A 834 -14.40 -18.36 -3.57
CA ALA A 834 -15.56 -18.74 -2.79
C ALA A 834 -16.66 -19.33 -3.70
N LYS A 835 -17.04 -20.60 -3.46
CA LYS A 835 -18.11 -21.29 -4.19
C LYS A 835 -19.40 -21.43 -3.39
N ASP A 836 -19.29 -21.66 -2.07
CA ASP A 836 -20.44 -22.08 -1.25
C ASP A 836 -20.92 -21.02 -0.23
N ARG A 837 -20.12 -19.98 0.05
CA ARG A 837 -20.45 -18.96 1.08
C ARG A 837 -20.16 -17.56 0.58
N ASN A 838 -21.24 -16.84 0.27
CA ASN A 838 -21.15 -15.50 -0.33
C ASN A 838 -21.14 -14.36 0.71
N HIS A 839 -21.15 -14.66 2.02
CA HIS A 839 -21.10 -13.65 3.08
C HIS A 839 -19.80 -13.70 3.89
N GLU A 840 -19.47 -12.56 4.49
CA GLU A 840 -18.38 -12.39 5.43
C GLU A 840 -18.82 -11.67 6.70
N ASP A 841 -18.38 -12.16 7.85
CA ASP A 841 -18.53 -11.47 9.13
C ASP A 841 -17.22 -10.71 9.43
N VAL A 842 -17.15 -9.43 9.05
CA VAL A 842 -15.98 -8.58 9.33
C VAL A 842 -15.95 -8.26 10.82
N LYS A 843 -14.82 -8.55 11.47
CA LYS A 843 -14.65 -8.33 12.91
C LYS A 843 -13.80 -7.11 13.17
N PHE A 844 -14.26 -6.24 14.07
CA PHE A 844 -13.57 -5.00 14.40
C PHE A 844 -13.73 -4.61 15.88
N SER A 845 -12.77 -3.86 16.40
CA SER A 845 -12.85 -3.15 17.67
C SER A 845 -12.89 -1.67 17.35
N TYR A 846 -13.73 -0.88 18.03
CA TYR A 846 -13.86 0.55 17.72
C TYR A 846 -14.13 1.39 18.95
N ILE A 847 -13.99 2.70 18.80
CA ILE A 847 -14.48 3.71 19.72
C ILE A 847 -14.93 4.94 18.93
N ALA A 848 -16.07 5.51 19.33
CA ALA A 848 -16.62 6.75 18.82
C ALA A 848 -16.77 7.75 19.97
N ILE A 849 -16.26 8.96 19.78
CA ILE A 849 -16.12 10.00 20.82
C ILE A 849 -16.60 11.33 20.27
N GLN A 850 -17.29 12.10 21.10
CA GLN A 850 -17.68 13.48 20.84
C GLN A 850 -16.78 14.44 21.61
N ARG A 851 -16.30 15.50 20.96
CA ARG A 851 -15.54 16.60 21.58
C ARG A 851 -16.43 17.81 21.83
N GLY A 852 -16.25 18.49 22.95
CA GLY A 852 -16.94 19.73 23.33
C GLY A 852 -18.35 19.57 23.87
N VAL A 853 -18.95 18.39 23.75
CA VAL A 853 -20.31 18.11 24.20
C VAL A 853 -20.30 16.89 25.10
N ASP A 854 -21.00 17.00 26.22
CA ASP A 854 -21.24 15.88 27.13
C ASP A 854 -22.73 15.73 27.41
N MET A 855 -23.35 14.70 26.82
CA MET A 855 -24.77 14.38 27.04
C MET A 855 -25.07 13.96 28.49
N ARG A 856 -24.05 13.59 29.29
CA ARG A 856 -24.25 13.33 30.73
C ARG A 856 -24.67 14.60 31.46
N GLU A 857 -24.11 15.74 31.07
CA GLU A 857 -24.45 17.05 31.63
C GLU A 857 -25.71 17.63 30.97
N THR A 858 -25.79 17.62 29.63
CA THR A 858 -26.90 18.28 28.92
C THR A 858 -28.23 17.53 29.00
N LYS A 859 -28.20 16.19 29.01
CA LYS A 859 -29.40 15.33 29.09
C LYS A 859 -29.56 14.63 30.44
N GLY A 860 -28.69 14.90 31.41
CA GLY A 860 -28.77 14.32 32.76
C GLY A 860 -28.59 12.80 32.81
N ILE A 861 -27.75 12.23 31.94
CA ILE A 861 -27.59 10.77 31.81
C ILE A 861 -26.80 10.23 33.01
N VAL A 862 -27.46 9.39 33.81
CA VAL A 862 -26.84 8.68 34.94
C VAL A 862 -26.00 7.51 34.45
N GLN A 863 -24.76 7.40 34.95
CA GLN A 863 -23.85 6.28 34.74
C GLN A 863 -23.42 5.68 36.09
N GLY A 864 -22.63 4.60 36.07
CA GLY A 864 -22.11 3.99 37.30
C GLY A 864 -22.98 2.87 37.86
N SER A 865 -22.88 2.65 39.17
CA SER A 865 -23.61 1.59 39.87
C SER A 865 -25.11 1.82 39.85
N GLU A 866 -25.58 3.05 40.00
CA GLU A 866 -27.01 3.39 40.01
C GLU A 866 -27.68 2.98 38.68
N ALA A 867 -27.11 3.39 37.56
CA ALA A 867 -27.59 2.98 36.23
C ALA A 867 -27.54 1.46 36.03
N THR A 868 -26.55 0.79 36.63
CA THR A 868 -26.43 -0.68 36.57
C THR A 868 -27.54 -1.37 37.36
N GLU A 869 -27.88 -0.88 38.55
CA GLU A 869 -29.00 -1.41 39.35
C GLU A 869 -30.34 -1.17 38.65
N ALA A 870 -30.55 0.03 38.09
CA ALA A 870 -31.77 0.37 37.37
C ALA A 870 -31.95 -0.53 36.12
N ALA A 871 -30.89 -0.71 35.33
CA ALA A 871 -30.94 -1.62 34.18
C ALA A 871 -31.11 -3.10 34.58
N PHE A 872 -30.65 -3.50 35.77
CA PHE A 872 -30.84 -4.86 36.29
C PHE A 872 -32.28 -5.10 36.75
N ALA A 873 -32.90 -4.11 37.41
CA ALA A 873 -34.31 -4.12 37.75
C ALA A 873 -35.19 -4.21 36.49
N GLY A 874 -34.76 -3.54 35.42
CA GLY A 874 -35.39 -3.57 34.11
C GLY A 874 -36.34 -2.39 33.88
N TYR A 875 -36.53 -2.08 32.61
CA TYR A 875 -37.32 -0.96 32.12
C TYR A 875 -38.57 -1.40 31.35
N GLU A 876 -39.04 -2.63 31.61
CA GLU A 876 -40.15 -3.26 30.88
C GLU A 876 -41.46 -2.44 30.99
N ASP A 877 -41.75 -1.88 32.17
CA ASP A 877 -43.01 -1.17 32.44
C ASP A 877 -43.03 0.29 31.95
N LEU A 878 -41.91 0.82 31.43
CA LEU A 878 -41.78 2.24 31.07
C LEU A 878 -42.69 2.64 29.89
N HIS A 879 -43.00 1.72 28.98
CA HIS A 879 -43.86 2.00 27.82
C HIS A 879 -45.32 1.62 28.05
N ASP A 880 -45.60 0.65 28.93
CA ASP A 880 -46.97 0.18 29.18
C ASP A 880 -47.79 1.24 29.95
N THR A 881 -47.15 2.00 30.86
CA THR A 881 -47.78 3.12 31.59
C THR A 881 -48.11 4.35 30.74
N ALA A 882 -47.51 4.51 29.56
CA ALA A 882 -47.83 5.57 28.61
C ALA A 882 -49.04 5.20 27.75
N ALA A 883 -49.16 3.92 27.36
CA ALA A 883 -50.30 3.40 26.59
C ALA A 883 -51.60 3.38 27.44
N GLU A 884 -51.53 2.95 28.70
CA GLU A 884 -52.69 2.94 29.62
C GLU A 884 -53.23 4.35 29.94
N LYS A 885 -52.43 5.41 29.79
CA LYS A 885 -52.88 6.80 29.94
C LYS A 885 -53.56 7.36 28.69
N LEU A 886 -53.25 6.82 27.51
CA LEU A 886 -53.91 7.19 26.24
C LEU A 886 -55.29 6.54 26.10
N GLU A 887 -55.47 5.32 26.63
CA GLU A 887 -56.77 4.62 26.60
C GLU A 887 -57.80 5.15 27.63
N ALA A 888 -57.38 6.04 28.55
CA ALA A 888 -58.25 6.65 29.56
C ALA A 888 -58.83 8.02 29.14
N SER A 889 -58.51 8.53 27.94
CA SER A 889 -58.99 9.81 27.42
C SER A 889 -59.66 9.67 26.06
N ASP A 890 -60.77 8.92 26.00
CA ASP A 890 -61.64 8.86 24.83
C ASP A 890 -62.76 9.90 24.93
N GLU A 891 -62.50 11.14 24.49
CA GLU A 891 -63.51 12.02 23.90
C GLU A 891 -62.89 12.80 22.71
N ALA A 892 -63.13 12.25 21.51
CA ALA A 892 -63.13 12.80 20.13
C ALA A 892 -62.31 14.08 19.79
N THR A 893 -61.45 14.00 18.74
CA THR A 893 -61.72 14.55 17.37
C THR A 893 -60.51 14.30 16.44
N GLU A 894 -60.79 13.89 15.21
CA GLU A 894 -59.85 13.75 14.08
C GLU A 894 -59.18 15.09 13.69
N ALA A 895 -57.88 15.22 13.96
CA ALA A 895 -56.89 16.00 13.19
C ALA A 895 -55.51 15.82 13.85
N GLN A 896 -54.45 15.77 13.02
CA GLN A 896 -53.01 15.77 13.34
C GLN A 896 -52.30 14.40 13.36
N SER A 897 -51.75 14.08 12.19
CA SER A 897 -50.70 13.08 11.95
C SER A 897 -49.28 13.67 12.13
N GLU A 898 -49.05 14.57 13.10
CA GLU A 898 -47.75 15.26 13.28
C GLU A 898 -47.12 15.17 14.69
N THR A 899 -47.68 14.40 15.63
CA THR A 899 -47.10 14.28 16.98
C THR A 899 -46.99 12.82 17.42
N ARG A 900 -46.11 12.07 16.75
CA ARG A 900 -45.66 10.74 17.22
C ARG A 900 -44.35 10.77 18.02
N GLU A 901 -43.80 11.96 18.24
CA GLU A 901 -42.62 12.16 19.08
C GLU A 901 -43.02 12.54 20.51
N GLN A 902 -42.42 11.83 21.47
CA GLN A 902 -42.27 12.19 22.89
C GLN A 902 -43.41 11.84 23.86
N VAL A 903 -43.40 10.58 24.33
CA VAL A 903 -43.47 10.32 25.78
C VAL A 903 -42.32 9.40 26.17
N LYS A 904 -41.08 9.92 26.12
CA LYS A 904 -39.93 9.27 26.79
C LYS A 904 -40.03 9.59 28.28
N PRO A 905 -39.89 8.63 29.21
CA PRO A 905 -39.81 8.95 30.63
C PRO A 905 -38.64 9.91 30.84
N LYS A 906 -38.86 10.95 31.65
CA LYS A 906 -38.03 12.17 31.71
C LYS A 906 -36.50 11.98 31.77
N ASN A 907 -35.99 10.80 32.18
CA ASN A 907 -34.56 10.54 32.40
C ASN A 907 -34.00 9.24 31.77
N PHE A 908 -34.72 8.55 30.86
CA PHE A 908 -34.18 7.32 30.23
C PHE A 908 -33.35 7.61 28.98
N HIS A 909 -32.16 7.01 28.89
CA HIS A 909 -31.28 7.09 27.71
C HIS A 909 -30.55 5.77 27.50
N THR A 910 -30.33 5.33 26.26
CA THR A 910 -29.67 4.04 25.94
C THR A 910 -28.24 3.92 26.49
N LEU A 911 -27.58 5.06 26.77
CA LEU A 911 -26.27 5.11 27.42
C LEU A 911 -26.28 4.68 28.90
N SER A 912 -27.44 4.56 29.55
CA SER A 912 -27.54 3.98 30.89
C SER A 912 -27.69 2.45 30.86
N LEU A 913 -27.71 1.84 29.67
CA LEU A 913 -27.87 0.39 29.52
C LEU A 913 -26.52 -0.34 29.50
N PRO A 914 -26.48 -1.59 29.98
CA PRO A 914 -25.34 -2.47 29.77
C PRO A 914 -25.26 -2.98 28.33
N ARG A 915 -24.05 -3.19 27.83
CA ARG A 915 -23.77 -3.72 26.48
C ARG A 915 -23.38 -5.18 26.52
N LEU A 916 -23.99 -6.00 25.66
CA LEU A 916 -23.60 -7.38 25.43
C LEU A 916 -22.23 -7.43 24.74
N VAL A 917 -21.24 -7.99 25.45
CA VAL A 917 -19.85 -8.07 24.96
C VAL A 917 -19.47 -9.45 24.44
N TYR A 918 -20.41 -10.42 24.48
CA TYR A 918 -20.29 -11.74 23.84
C TYR A 918 -21.63 -12.21 23.27
N PRO A 919 -21.62 -13.19 22.33
CA PRO A 919 -22.84 -13.83 21.85
C PRO A 919 -23.68 -14.43 22.99
N PRO A 920 -24.99 -14.11 23.07
CA PRO A 920 -25.88 -14.67 24.09
C PRO A 920 -25.92 -16.21 24.08
N MET A 921 -25.82 -16.81 25.27
CA MET A 921 -25.97 -18.26 25.42
C MET A 921 -27.44 -18.62 25.58
N LYS A 922 -28.08 -18.97 24.47
CA LYS A 922 -29.51 -19.31 24.45
C LYS A 922 -29.71 -20.77 24.88
N ARG A 923 -30.18 -21.00 26.11
CA ARG A 923 -30.49 -22.34 26.67
C ARG A 923 -32.00 -22.57 26.71
N ARG A 924 -32.42 -23.82 26.95
CA ARG A 924 -33.83 -24.14 27.14
C ARG A 924 -34.32 -23.45 28.42
N GLY A 925 -35.32 -22.57 28.29
CA GLY A 925 -35.97 -21.89 29.41
C GLY A 925 -35.22 -20.69 30.02
N HIS A 926 -33.99 -20.38 29.60
CA HIS A 926 -33.28 -19.17 30.03
C HIS A 926 -32.22 -18.74 29.00
N VAL A 927 -31.88 -17.45 29.00
CA VAL A 927 -30.79 -16.88 28.21
C VAL A 927 -29.76 -16.29 29.17
N ILE A 928 -28.48 -16.50 28.88
CA ILE A 928 -27.38 -15.95 29.67
C ILE A 928 -26.62 -14.93 28.82
N PHE A 929 -26.45 -13.74 29.37
CA PHE A 929 -25.69 -12.65 28.78
C PHE A 929 -24.38 -12.45 29.53
N ASP A 930 -23.33 -12.09 28.80
CA ASP A 930 -22.12 -11.51 29.36
C ASP A 930 -22.03 -10.06 28.89
N ILE A 931 -22.12 -9.13 29.84
CA ILE A 931 -22.35 -7.72 29.56
C ILE A 931 -21.31 -6.83 30.24
N CYS A 932 -21.00 -5.69 29.62
CA CYS A 932 -20.26 -4.59 30.21
C CYS A 932 -21.26 -3.57 30.74
N THR A 933 -21.22 -3.32 32.05
CA THR A 933 -22.19 -2.45 32.72
C THR A 933 -21.80 -0.97 32.64
N PRO A 934 -22.76 -0.05 32.85
CA PRO A 934 -22.46 1.38 33.04
C PRO A 934 -21.49 1.66 34.21
N ALA A 935 -21.35 0.73 35.16
CA ALA A 935 -20.37 0.80 36.25
C ALA A 935 -18.95 0.37 35.85
N GLY A 936 -18.69 0.03 34.58
CA GLY A 936 -17.38 -0.41 34.13
C GLY A 936 -16.99 -1.82 34.62
N LYS A 937 -17.97 -2.70 34.90
CA LYS A 937 -17.74 -4.08 35.32
C LYS A 937 -18.26 -5.06 34.27
N ILE A 938 -17.64 -6.25 34.19
CA ILE A 938 -18.19 -7.35 33.39
C ILE A 938 -18.99 -8.29 34.27
N GLU A 939 -20.26 -8.42 33.95
CA GLU A 939 -21.22 -9.24 34.67
C GLU A 939 -21.88 -10.26 33.75
N ARG A 940 -22.33 -11.36 34.35
CA ARG A 940 -23.12 -12.40 33.72
C ARG A 940 -24.54 -12.34 34.23
N TRP A 941 -25.49 -12.00 33.36
CA TRP A 941 -26.89 -11.89 33.70
C TRP A 941 -27.69 -13.07 33.13
N THR A 942 -28.67 -13.57 33.89
CA THR A 942 -29.54 -14.67 33.45
C THR A 942 -30.99 -14.22 33.40
N VAL A 943 -31.60 -14.36 32.22
CA VAL A 943 -33.01 -14.06 31.95
C VAL A 943 -33.76 -15.38 31.74
N PRO A 944 -34.38 -15.96 32.78
CA PRO A 944 -35.22 -17.14 32.65
C PRO A 944 -36.61 -16.77 32.14
N ARG A 945 -37.30 -17.73 31.52
CA ARG A 945 -38.70 -17.61 31.08
C ARG A 945 -39.66 -17.27 32.23
N SER A 946 -39.30 -17.64 33.46
CA SER A 946 -40.08 -17.35 34.67
C SER A 946 -39.85 -15.94 35.25
N TYR A 947 -38.93 -15.16 34.69
CA TYR A 947 -38.73 -13.77 35.10
C TYR A 947 -39.74 -12.85 34.40
N SER A 948 -39.69 -12.77 33.07
CA SER A 948 -40.74 -12.18 32.24
C SER A 948 -40.83 -12.93 30.92
N ARG A 949 -42.05 -13.12 30.42
CA ARG A 949 -42.30 -13.77 29.12
C ARG A 949 -41.80 -12.89 27.97
N ARG A 950 -42.01 -11.56 28.05
CA ARG A 950 -41.58 -10.58 27.05
C ARG A 950 -40.06 -10.44 27.09
N ALA A 951 -39.47 -10.20 28.27
CA ALA A 951 -38.02 -10.16 28.44
C ALA A 951 -37.32 -11.44 27.97
N TYR A 952 -37.88 -12.62 28.24
CA TYR A 952 -37.31 -13.89 27.76
C TYR A 952 -37.38 -14.03 26.23
N LYS A 953 -38.48 -13.61 25.61
CA LYS A 953 -38.66 -13.64 24.15
C LYS A 953 -37.64 -12.71 23.48
N ASP A 954 -37.51 -11.50 23.99
CA ASP A 954 -36.60 -10.49 23.46
C ASP A 954 -35.15 -10.90 23.70
N ALA A 955 -34.85 -11.48 24.87
CA ALA A 955 -33.52 -12.02 25.17
C ALA A 955 -33.09 -13.14 24.21
N ARG A 956 -34.06 -13.96 23.75
CA ARG A 956 -33.83 -14.99 22.73
C ARG A 956 -33.52 -14.39 21.36
N LYS A 957 -33.90 -13.14 21.11
CA LYS A 957 -33.65 -12.39 19.88
C LYS A 957 -32.51 -11.38 19.99
N SER A 958 -31.92 -11.19 21.17
CA SER A 958 -30.70 -10.41 21.33
C SER A 958 -29.50 -11.06 20.61
N SER A 959 -28.64 -10.18 20.09
CA SER A 959 -27.39 -10.46 19.38
C SER A 959 -26.21 -9.87 20.14
N TRP A 960 -25.01 -10.27 19.74
CA TRP A 960 -23.78 -9.70 20.28
C TRP A 960 -23.68 -8.22 19.90
N GLY A 961 -23.33 -7.37 20.86
CA GLY A 961 -23.27 -5.92 20.68
C GLY A 961 -24.51 -5.19 21.17
N ASP A 962 -25.68 -5.84 21.28
CA ASP A 962 -26.91 -5.15 21.71
C ASP A 962 -26.79 -4.53 23.11
N LEU A 963 -27.57 -3.48 23.36
CA LEU A 963 -27.86 -2.95 24.69
C LEU A 963 -29.07 -3.67 25.28
N TRP A 964 -29.05 -3.90 26.60
CA TRP A 964 -30.11 -4.67 27.27
C TRP A 964 -30.86 -3.84 28.31
N ALA A 965 -32.18 -3.67 28.11
CA ALA A 965 -33.03 -2.82 28.94
C ALA A 965 -34.02 -3.58 29.84
N LEU A 966 -34.34 -4.85 29.55
CA LEU A 966 -35.49 -5.53 30.17
C LEU A 966 -35.14 -6.32 31.45
N GLY A 967 -34.04 -5.95 32.13
CA GLY A 967 -33.67 -6.54 33.43
C GLY A 967 -33.26 -8.02 33.37
N ALA A 968 -32.94 -8.58 34.53
CA ALA A 968 -32.59 -9.99 34.68
C ALA A 968 -32.91 -10.52 36.09
N LYS A 969 -33.02 -11.85 36.23
CA LYS A 969 -33.30 -12.46 37.54
C LYS A 969 -32.07 -12.58 38.42
N THR A 970 -30.91 -12.90 37.82
CA THR A 970 -29.66 -13.10 38.56
C THR A 970 -28.50 -12.45 37.81
N ARG A 971 -27.52 -11.96 38.58
CA ARG A 971 -26.25 -11.42 38.09
C ARG A 971 -25.08 -11.98 38.88
N ILE A 972 -23.96 -12.24 38.21
CA ILE A 972 -22.72 -12.75 38.80
C ILE A 972 -21.53 -12.01 38.14
N SER A 973 -20.49 -11.67 38.89
CA SER A 973 -19.27 -11.12 38.28
C SER A 973 -18.56 -12.16 37.40
N ARG A 974 -18.07 -11.75 36.23
CA ARG A 974 -17.35 -12.65 35.32
C ARG A 974 -15.84 -12.52 35.51
N SER A 975 -15.15 -13.65 35.73
CA SER A 975 -13.69 -13.71 35.69
C SER A 975 -13.18 -13.62 34.25
N LEU A 976 -12.36 -12.61 33.93
CA LEU A 976 -11.79 -12.39 32.61
C LEU A 976 -10.38 -13.01 32.49
N ARG A 977 -10.06 -13.50 31.29
CA ARG A 977 -8.72 -14.02 30.94
C ARG A 977 -7.98 -12.99 30.09
N LEU A 978 -7.39 -12.02 30.79
CA LEU A 978 -6.76 -10.84 30.19
C LEU A 978 -5.32 -11.07 29.72
N GLY A 979 -4.72 -12.22 30.08
CA GLY A 979 -3.32 -12.50 29.83
C GLY A 979 -2.40 -11.71 30.77
N ASP A 980 -1.09 -11.86 30.61
CA ASP A 980 -0.08 -11.15 31.37
C ASP A 980 1.04 -10.70 30.42
N LYS A 981 1.62 -9.52 30.67
CA LYS A 981 2.71 -8.93 29.89
C LYS A 981 3.96 -9.82 29.90
N HIS A 982 4.27 -10.43 31.04
CA HIS A 982 5.35 -11.41 31.20
C HIS A 982 4.82 -12.85 31.28
N GLY A 983 3.55 -13.06 30.93
CA GLY A 983 2.92 -14.36 31.02
C GLY A 983 3.46 -15.37 30.02
N GLU A 984 3.40 -16.64 30.39
CA GLU A 984 3.79 -17.73 29.50
C GLU A 984 2.70 -18.02 28.46
N GLY A 985 3.10 -18.11 27.19
CA GLY A 985 2.23 -18.56 26.12
C GLY A 985 1.78 -20.01 26.31
N LYS A 986 0.70 -20.43 25.62
CA LYS A 986 0.24 -21.84 25.69
C LYS A 986 1.35 -22.84 25.32
N LYS A 987 2.20 -22.48 24.34
CA LYS A 987 3.33 -23.30 23.88
C LYS A 987 4.42 -23.40 24.95
N GLU A 988 4.82 -22.27 25.52
CA GLU A 988 5.79 -22.19 26.63
C GLU A 988 5.27 -22.97 27.85
N ARG A 989 3.99 -22.81 28.22
CA ARG A 989 3.37 -23.55 29.32
C ARG A 989 3.32 -25.06 29.08
N LEU A 990 3.04 -25.49 27.85
CA LEU A 990 3.05 -26.91 27.48
C LEU A 990 4.48 -27.47 27.48
N ALA A 991 5.46 -26.70 26.99
CA ALA A 991 6.87 -27.07 27.00
C ALA A 991 7.39 -27.21 28.44
N ARG A 992 7.10 -26.23 29.31
CA ARG A 992 7.43 -26.33 30.74
C ARG A 992 6.76 -27.53 31.40
N ARG A 993 5.47 -27.78 31.13
CA ARG A 993 4.76 -28.94 31.70
C ARG A 993 5.31 -30.27 31.16
N ALA A 994 5.84 -30.29 29.94
CA ALA A 994 6.54 -31.44 29.38
C ALA A 994 7.92 -31.62 30.01
N ALA A 995 8.68 -30.54 30.22
CA ALA A 995 9.98 -30.55 30.90
C ALA A 995 9.83 -31.01 32.36
N LEU A 996 8.88 -30.44 33.11
CA LEU A 996 8.59 -30.83 34.49
C LEU A 996 8.12 -32.30 34.58
N LYS A 997 7.41 -32.79 33.56
CA LYS A 997 7.04 -34.21 33.46
C LYS A 997 8.24 -35.11 33.12
N ALA A 998 9.22 -34.61 32.36
CA ALA A 998 10.46 -35.32 32.07
C ALA A 998 11.37 -35.36 33.31
N GLU A 999 11.52 -34.25 34.03
CA GLU A 999 12.23 -34.17 35.30
C GLU A 999 11.62 -35.12 36.35
N LEU A 1000 10.29 -35.13 36.49
CA LEU A 1000 9.60 -36.10 37.37
C LEU A 1000 9.73 -37.56 36.91
N ALA A 1001 10.09 -37.82 35.65
CA ALA A 1001 10.36 -39.15 35.14
C ALA A 1001 11.84 -39.55 35.29
N GLU A 1002 12.74 -38.57 35.49
CA GLU A 1002 14.17 -38.77 35.77
C GLU A 1002 14.44 -38.89 37.29
N ASP A 1003 13.58 -38.31 38.13
CA ASP A 1003 13.63 -38.36 39.60
C ASP A 1003 12.88 -39.56 40.22
N GLU A 1004 12.46 -40.58 39.45
CA GLU A 1004 12.05 -41.87 40.02
C GLU A 1004 13.30 -42.75 40.25
N PRO A 1005 13.84 -42.84 41.49
CA PRO A 1005 14.83 -43.87 41.79
C PRO A 1005 14.15 -45.24 41.67
N GLU A 1006 14.89 -46.21 41.12
CA GLU A 1006 14.56 -47.65 41.12
C GLU A 1006 14.33 -48.14 42.56
N GLN A 1007 13.14 -47.91 43.10
CA GLN A 1007 12.69 -48.56 44.32
C GLN A 1007 12.16 -49.94 43.97
N GLN A 1008 12.71 -50.94 44.67
CA GLN A 1008 12.29 -52.33 44.66
C GLN A 1008 10.75 -52.44 44.77
N PRO A 1009 10.13 -53.45 44.13
CA PRO A 1009 8.69 -53.50 44.02
C PRO A 1009 8.07 -53.77 45.40
N GLU A 1010 7.50 -52.74 46.01
CA GLU A 1010 6.41 -52.98 46.96
C GLU A 1010 5.24 -53.55 46.14
N VAL A 1011 4.88 -54.78 46.48
CA VAL A 1011 3.78 -55.54 45.88
C VAL A 1011 2.48 -54.79 46.14
N SER A 1012 2.14 -53.85 45.25
CA SER A 1012 0.83 -53.24 45.23
C SER A 1012 -0.19 -54.28 44.76
N SER A 1013 -1.20 -54.55 45.58
CA SER A 1013 -2.23 -55.58 45.35
C SER A 1013 -3.27 -55.21 44.27
N TRP A 1014 -2.81 -54.58 43.19
CA TRP A 1014 -3.64 -54.34 42.02
C TRP A 1014 -3.54 -55.54 41.08
N PRO A 1015 -4.67 -56.16 40.67
CA PRO A 1015 -4.63 -57.20 39.67
C PRO A 1015 -4.05 -56.61 38.38
N GLU A 1016 -2.95 -57.18 37.90
CA GLU A 1016 -2.25 -56.75 36.70
C GLU A 1016 -3.17 -56.97 35.48
N LEU A 1017 -3.81 -55.91 35.01
CA LEU A 1017 -4.67 -55.97 33.83
C LEU A 1017 -3.80 -55.77 32.59
N HIS A 1018 -3.54 -56.87 31.88
CA HIS A 1018 -2.83 -56.88 30.61
C HIS A 1018 -3.60 -56.02 29.57
N ILE A 1019 -3.09 -54.82 29.31
CA ILE A 1019 -3.53 -54.01 28.16
C ILE A 1019 -2.72 -54.49 26.95
N PRO A 1020 -3.35 -54.98 25.87
CA PRO A 1020 -2.60 -55.41 24.70
C PRO A 1020 -1.85 -54.21 24.10
N PRO A 1021 -0.53 -54.34 23.86
CA PRO A 1021 0.25 -53.25 23.30
C PRO A 1021 -0.25 -52.90 21.90
N LYS A 1022 -0.21 -51.60 21.60
CA LYS A 1022 -0.78 -51.01 20.39
C LYS A 1022 0.12 -51.33 19.20
N GLU A 1023 -0.27 -52.26 18.34
CA GLU A 1023 0.42 -52.49 17.06
C GLU A 1023 0.34 -51.22 16.19
N LYS A 1024 1.50 -50.73 15.72
CA LYS A 1024 1.57 -49.56 14.84
C LYS A 1024 0.81 -49.87 13.54
N GLY A 1025 -0.16 -49.02 13.20
CA GLY A 1025 -0.89 -49.05 11.93
C GLY A 1025 -2.36 -49.46 12.01
N LYS A 1026 -2.86 -50.00 13.13
CA LYS A 1026 -4.29 -50.37 13.29
C LYS A 1026 -5.03 -49.42 14.22
N THR A 1027 -6.05 -48.74 13.70
CA THR A 1027 -6.96 -47.86 14.46
C THR A 1027 -7.98 -48.69 15.21
N ILE A 1028 -7.86 -48.79 16.54
CA ILE A 1028 -8.85 -49.50 17.37
C ILE A 1028 -10.21 -48.78 17.28
N PRO A 1029 -11.29 -49.46 16.89
CA PRO A 1029 -12.63 -48.89 16.79
C PRO A 1029 -13.10 -48.25 18.09
N SER A 1030 -13.84 -47.15 17.98
CA SER A 1030 -14.29 -46.34 19.13
C SER A 1030 -15.11 -47.14 20.15
N TRP A 1031 -15.95 -48.07 19.69
CA TRP A 1031 -16.77 -48.93 20.54
C TRP A 1031 -15.92 -49.86 21.43
N LYS A 1032 -14.79 -50.38 20.90
CA LYS A 1032 -13.88 -51.26 21.63
C LYS A 1032 -13.11 -50.48 22.71
N LYS A 1033 -12.66 -49.26 22.39
CA LYS A 1033 -12.09 -48.33 23.38
C LYS A 1033 -13.08 -48.00 24.50
N TYR A 1034 -14.36 -47.87 24.17
CA TYR A 1034 -15.40 -47.57 25.16
C TYR A 1034 -15.71 -48.79 26.04
N ALA A 1035 -15.74 -50.00 25.46
CA ALA A 1035 -15.92 -51.25 26.17
C ALA A 1035 -14.77 -51.52 27.16
N ASP A 1036 -13.52 -51.30 26.75
CA ASP A 1036 -12.34 -51.49 27.59
C ASP A 1036 -12.31 -50.46 28.75
N LYS A 1037 -12.67 -49.20 28.49
CA LYS A 1037 -12.84 -48.19 29.54
C LYS A 1037 -13.98 -48.52 30.52
N LYS A 1038 -15.07 -49.12 30.03
CA LYS A 1038 -16.20 -49.57 30.87
C LYS A 1038 -15.78 -50.74 31.76
N LYS A 1039 -15.02 -51.72 31.24
CA LYS A 1039 -14.42 -52.80 32.03
C LYS A 1039 -13.46 -52.28 33.10
N MET A 1040 -12.60 -51.33 32.75
CA MET A 1040 -11.68 -50.69 33.71
C MET A 1040 -12.42 -49.99 34.85
N ARG A 1041 -13.49 -49.25 34.54
CA ARG A 1041 -14.34 -48.61 35.57
C ARG A 1041 -15.06 -49.62 36.46
N GLN A 1042 -15.49 -50.76 35.91
CA GLN A 1042 -16.12 -51.83 36.69
C GLN A 1042 -15.12 -52.56 37.59
N ALA A 1043 -13.90 -52.82 37.10
CA ALA A 1043 -12.83 -53.41 37.90
C ALA A 1043 -12.40 -52.47 39.05
N SER A 1044 -12.22 -51.18 38.76
CA SER A 1044 -11.94 -50.13 39.75
C SER A 1044 -13.05 -50.02 40.80
N LYS A 1045 -14.33 -50.06 40.39
CA LYS A 1045 -15.47 -50.06 41.32
C LYS A 1045 -15.54 -51.31 42.19
N LYS A 1046 -15.19 -52.49 41.65
CA LYS A 1046 -15.13 -53.73 42.43
C LYS A 1046 -13.99 -53.73 43.45
N HIS A 1047 -12.81 -53.21 43.07
CA HIS A 1047 -11.65 -53.13 43.96
C HIS A 1047 -11.86 -52.10 45.08
N THR A 1048 -12.47 -50.95 44.76
CA THR A 1048 -12.88 -49.97 45.78
C THR A 1048 -13.98 -50.50 46.70
N ALA A 1049 -14.96 -51.25 46.17
CA ALA A 1049 -15.98 -51.89 47.01
C ALA A 1049 -15.42 -53.02 47.90
N SER A 1050 -14.44 -53.80 47.43
CA SER A 1050 -13.80 -54.83 48.26
C SER A 1050 -12.91 -54.25 49.36
N LYS A 1051 -12.27 -53.10 49.10
CA LYS A 1051 -11.44 -52.40 50.09
C LYS A 1051 -12.30 -51.79 51.20
N VAL A 1052 -13.45 -51.20 50.85
CA VAL A 1052 -14.42 -50.69 51.83
C VAL A 1052 -15.06 -51.81 52.66
N ALA A 1053 -15.21 -53.02 52.12
CA ALA A 1053 -15.71 -54.18 52.86
C ALA A 1053 -14.65 -54.90 53.73
N GLN A 1054 -13.37 -54.53 53.61
CA GLN A 1054 -12.27 -55.01 54.47
C GLN A 1054 -11.95 -54.03 55.60
N ASP A 1055 -12.37 -52.76 55.47
CA ASP A 1055 -12.22 -51.70 56.47
C ASP A 1055 -13.48 -51.54 57.37
N ILE A 1056 -14.44 -52.48 57.30
CA ILE A 1056 -15.58 -52.69 58.21
C ILE A 1056 -15.44 -54.09 58.80
#